data_AF-A0A842W2M5-F1
#
_entry.id   AF-A0A842W2M5-F1
#
_cell.length_a   1.000
_cell.length_b   1.000
_cell.length_c   1.000
_cell.angle_alpha   90.00
_cell.angle_beta   90.00
_cell.angle_gamma   90.00
#
_symmetry.space_group_name_H-M   'P 1'
#
loop_
_entity.id
_entity.type
_entity.pdbx_description
1 polymer ?
#
loop_
_entity_poly.entity_id
_entity_poly.type
_entity_poly.pdbx_seq_one_letter_code
_entity_poly.pdbx_strand_id
1 'polypeptide(L)'
;MNDPENIFRFNKRISLAALITAIVVVGGLGGLLTYKATKPTVSTIYYHYNLQYRCGDGTSYEDISFAVINIVWMYGNHTNWNYSIECQFMLLEYINDNHADWFADIKEQNERGQLELITPQYSDGWHVPYPLKDFYESVNYTQHRMAELGLTASNLIVLQEGQWLPGFTQLRDMGNFDAFVLHIEQATYWKYYPDKPILKWDFGGYESHALVNPRAPVFEANTWHHQIYAADGELLNTGDVEVHGGPASEFAFNPEKQKNHEDKLIALEKKGNRFMTMGQFYDFAVQNEKNIGTLDKFLPECEWVAAQYNQYFTWMGNGKSHSDDGSLIARYYNTRNIIQATELLINQAYEKGYISEQNYSDWGPYKIGTSEGLLLEAKKHIWESQVSDTTGISPSYWEFWYGLNNSQDAVDLCYDVIDNVRNELTGNPYEPKIQVNPYTKDITNNSAEFYNNTLVDASISLSDIESKFGFDVEVSQSAAFNSYGFTEEYGKYYYNTTDWDVEYYKMKYGFYGAYNYTFDLYELNYLTENELKTYNTTGDPSTRNDISVKFTDDWTQATYSPALAENETVTLTRDDYWYEPYGIGEEWYCLLSLCNGLLYNPQEGYAIVKNCSSCHMAANWRNTNVEFFETEQKYNSTREFFIVEGSLSDILQFANQINSYALFQWEAI
;
A
#
# COMPACT_ATOMS: atom_id res chain seq x y z
N MET A 1 -74.20 29.93 -27.16
CA MET A 1 -73.21 29.08 -26.47
C MET A 1 -72.85 27.78 -27.23
N ASN A 2 -73.38 27.54 -28.44
CA ASN A 2 -73.09 26.33 -29.23
C ASN A 2 -72.17 26.60 -30.44
N ASP A 3 -71.38 27.68 -30.40
CA ASP A 3 -70.42 27.95 -31.46
C ASP A 3 -69.22 26.99 -31.32
N PRO A 4 -68.98 26.10 -32.29
CA PRO A 4 -67.91 25.11 -32.23
C PRO A 4 -66.52 25.75 -32.03
N GLU A 5 -66.30 26.97 -32.54
CA GLU A 5 -65.02 27.66 -32.40
C GLU A 5 -64.79 28.12 -30.96
N ASN A 6 -65.85 28.56 -30.28
CA ASN A 6 -65.79 28.94 -28.87
C ASN A 6 -65.58 27.72 -27.96
N ILE A 7 -66.19 26.57 -28.28
CA ILE A 7 -65.96 25.30 -27.57
C ILE A 7 -64.52 24.84 -27.76
N PHE A 8 -63.99 24.91 -28.98
CA PHE A 8 -62.60 24.55 -29.26
C PHE A 8 -61.59 25.45 -28.53
N ARG A 9 -61.78 26.77 -28.56
CA ARG A 9 -60.93 27.74 -27.83
C ARG A 9 -61.01 27.54 -26.32
N PHE A 10 -62.18 27.24 -25.77
CA PHE A 10 -62.38 26.94 -24.36
C PHE A 10 -61.65 25.65 -23.95
N ASN A 11 -61.83 24.57 -24.70
CA ASN A 11 -61.15 23.30 -24.45
C ASN A 11 -59.62 23.45 -24.55
N LYS A 12 -59.12 24.17 -25.56
CA LYS A 12 -57.67 24.46 -25.68
C LYS A 12 -57.12 25.22 -24.48
N ARG A 13 -57.87 26.19 -23.94
CA ARG A 13 -57.47 26.94 -22.73
C ARG A 13 -57.49 26.07 -21.48
N ILE A 14 -58.47 25.19 -21.33
CA ILE A 14 -58.52 24.22 -20.22
C ILE A 14 -57.37 23.23 -20.31
N SER A 15 -57.12 22.64 -21.48
CA SER A 15 -56.00 21.70 -21.66
C SER A 15 -54.65 22.36 -21.40
N LEU A 16 -54.45 23.61 -21.85
CA LEU A 16 -53.21 24.36 -21.60
C LEU A 16 -53.06 24.70 -20.10
N ALA A 17 -54.13 25.14 -19.44
CA ALA A 17 -54.12 25.40 -18.00
C ALA A 17 -53.83 24.12 -17.21
N ALA A 18 -54.45 22.99 -17.57
CA ALA A 18 -54.21 21.69 -16.94
C ALA A 18 -52.76 21.21 -17.14
N LEU A 19 -52.17 21.43 -18.32
CA LEU A 19 -50.77 21.11 -18.59
C LEU A 19 -49.81 21.99 -17.76
N ILE A 20 -50.06 23.30 -17.70
CA ILE A 20 -49.26 24.23 -16.88
C ILE A 20 -49.38 23.86 -15.40
N THR A 21 -50.60 23.59 -14.92
CA THR A 21 -50.82 23.12 -13.55
C THR A 21 -50.12 21.79 -13.30
N ALA A 22 -50.16 20.82 -14.22
CA ALA A 22 -49.43 19.57 -14.08
C ALA A 22 -47.91 19.81 -14.02
N ILE A 23 -47.34 20.68 -14.85
CA ILE A 23 -45.91 21.01 -14.81
C ILE A 23 -45.54 21.71 -13.49
N VAL A 24 -46.35 22.67 -13.03
CA VAL A 24 -46.08 23.40 -11.79
C VAL A 24 -46.29 22.53 -10.55
N VAL A 25 -47.33 21.70 -10.53
CA VAL A 25 -47.67 20.83 -9.40
C VAL A 25 -46.75 19.60 -9.40
N VAL A 26 -46.63 18.87 -10.50
CA VAL A 26 -45.76 17.67 -10.57
C VAL A 26 -44.29 18.07 -10.61
N GLY A 27 -43.91 19.10 -11.35
CA GLY A 27 -42.52 19.58 -11.36
C GLY A 27 -42.13 20.33 -10.09
N GLY A 28 -43.01 21.20 -9.56
CA GLY A 28 -42.75 21.98 -8.35
C GLY A 28 -42.91 21.18 -7.06
N LEU A 29 -44.02 20.45 -6.87
CA LEU A 29 -44.17 19.56 -5.71
C LEU A 29 -43.32 18.31 -5.86
N GLY A 30 -43.19 17.73 -7.05
CA GLY A 30 -42.29 16.59 -7.27
C GLY A 30 -40.84 17.01 -7.03
N GLY A 31 -40.39 18.16 -7.54
CA GLY A 31 -39.08 18.71 -7.22
C GLY A 31 -38.87 18.99 -5.74
N LEU A 32 -39.87 19.54 -5.04
CA LEU A 32 -39.82 19.79 -3.60
C LEU A 32 -39.84 18.50 -2.77
N LEU A 33 -40.65 17.51 -3.17
CA LEU A 33 -40.75 16.21 -2.51
C LEU A 33 -39.47 15.41 -2.74
N THR A 34 -38.96 15.35 -3.95
CA THR A 34 -37.63 14.78 -4.25
C THR A 34 -36.57 15.51 -3.43
N TYR A 35 -36.53 16.85 -3.46
CA TYR A 35 -35.57 17.62 -2.66
C TYR A 35 -35.65 17.31 -1.16
N LYS A 36 -36.86 17.22 -0.58
CA LYS A 36 -37.03 16.85 0.83
C LYS A 36 -36.70 15.39 1.10
N ALA A 37 -36.98 14.52 0.13
CA ALA A 37 -36.78 13.09 0.23
C ALA A 37 -35.38 12.65 -0.21
N THR A 38 -34.50 13.53 -0.71
CA THR A 38 -33.12 13.24 -1.11
C THR A 38 -32.09 14.14 -0.42
N LYS A 39 -32.51 14.85 0.62
CA LYS A 39 -31.65 15.77 1.36
C LYS A 39 -30.76 14.97 2.31
N PRO A 40 -29.42 15.15 2.29
CA PRO A 40 -28.54 14.55 3.29
C PRO A 40 -29.05 14.87 4.69
N THR A 41 -29.31 13.82 5.46
CA THR A 41 -29.69 13.89 6.87
C THR A 41 -28.50 13.62 7.77
N VAL A 42 -27.52 12.88 7.25
CA VAL A 42 -26.24 12.58 7.89
C VAL A 42 -25.13 12.84 6.88
N SER A 43 -24.05 13.45 7.35
CA SER A 43 -22.77 13.45 6.65
C SER A 43 -21.67 12.95 7.54
N THR A 44 -20.77 12.19 6.93
CA THR A 44 -19.45 11.92 7.47
C THR A 44 -18.43 12.74 6.69
N ILE A 45 -17.27 12.85 7.32
CA ILE A 45 -16.10 13.46 6.74
C ILE A 45 -14.88 12.75 7.31
N TYR A 46 -13.89 12.48 6.46
CA TYR A 46 -12.53 12.28 6.92
C TYR A 46 -11.60 13.18 6.10
N TYR A 47 -10.62 13.75 6.77
CA TYR A 47 -9.55 14.51 6.17
C TYR A 47 -8.31 13.63 6.20
N HIS A 48 -7.77 13.28 5.05
CA HIS A 48 -6.45 12.63 4.96
C HIS A 48 -5.39 13.70 5.20
N TYR A 49 -4.42 13.46 6.06
CA TYR A 49 -3.28 14.36 6.23
C TYR A 49 -2.01 13.53 6.18
N ASN A 50 -1.24 13.72 5.12
CA ASN A 50 0.05 13.07 4.95
C ASN A 50 1.18 14.03 5.31
N LEU A 51 1.72 13.92 6.54
CA LEU A 51 2.91 14.69 6.95
C LEU A 51 4.08 14.48 5.98
N GLN A 52 4.16 13.31 5.35
CA GLN A 52 5.20 12.89 4.41
C GLN A 52 4.87 13.17 2.94
N TYR A 53 3.84 13.98 2.64
CA TYR A 53 3.51 14.39 1.28
C TYR A 53 4.73 14.98 0.54
N ARG A 54 5.62 15.66 1.30
CA ARG A 54 6.97 16.05 0.86
C ARG A 54 8.03 15.50 1.79
N CYS A 55 8.16 14.19 1.81
CA CYS A 55 9.05 13.53 2.75
C CYS A 55 10.49 14.07 2.66
N GLY A 56 11.07 14.37 3.82
CA GLY A 56 12.39 15.01 3.95
C GLY A 56 12.38 16.55 3.92
N ASP A 57 11.26 17.21 3.63
CA ASP A 57 11.11 18.66 3.75
C ASP A 57 10.48 19.05 5.10
N GLY A 58 11.33 19.29 6.10
CA GLY A 58 10.87 19.69 7.44
C GLY A 58 10.06 20.99 7.49
N THR A 59 10.08 21.84 6.45
CA THR A 59 9.22 23.03 6.38
C THR A 59 7.77 22.60 6.15
N SER A 60 7.56 21.66 5.22
CA SER A 60 6.22 21.14 4.92
C SER A 60 5.56 20.51 6.13
N TYR A 61 6.34 19.94 7.06
CA TYR A 61 5.83 19.27 8.25
C TYR A 61 5.12 20.27 9.19
N GLU A 62 5.69 21.46 9.32
CA GLU A 62 5.11 22.56 10.09
C GLU A 62 3.83 23.06 9.44
N ASP A 63 3.86 23.30 8.12
CA ASP A 63 2.73 23.84 7.38
C ASP A 63 1.53 22.86 7.36
N ILE A 64 1.78 21.56 7.19
CA ILE A 64 0.75 20.51 7.27
C ILE A 64 0.19 20.41 8.69
N SER A 65 1.05 20.44 9.72
CA SER A 65 0.60 20.48 11.13
C SER A 65 -0.28 21.70 11.40
N PHE A 66 0.07 22.85 10.82
CA PHE A 66 -0.73 24.07 10.92
C PHE A 66 -2.05 23.95 10.16
N ALA A 67 -2.08 23.28 9.01
CA ALA A 67 -3.31 22.99 8.27
C ALA A 67 -4.28 22.13 9.09
N VAL A 68 -3.77 21.10 9.77
CA VAL A 68 -4.52 20.20 10.66
C VAL A 68 -5.15 20.98 11.81
N ILE A 69 -4.35 21.75 12.56
CA ILE A 69 -4.86 22.45 13.75
C ILE A 69 -5.92 23.50 13.40
N ASN A 70 -5.84 24.13 12.22
CA ASN A 70 -6.88 25.07 11.77
C ASN A 70 -8.23 24.36 11.51
N ILE A 71 -8.22 23.11 11.06
CA ILE A 71 -9.44 22.30 10.99
C ILE A 71 -9.96 21.98 12.38
N VAL A 72 -9.08 21.56 13.29
CA VAL A 72 -9.44 21.29 14.69
C VAL A 72 -10.08 22.52 15.34
N TRP A 73 -9.49 23.71 15.20
CA TRP A 73 -10.06 24.97 15.72
C TRP A 73 -11.40 25.34 15.09
N MET A 74 -11.58 25.11 13.77
CA MET A 74 -12.87 25.29 13.13
C MET A 74 -13.94 24.42 13.80
N TYR A 75 -13.69 23.12 13.97
CA TYR A 75 -14.64 22.23 14.66
C TYR A 75 -14.81 22.58 16.15
N GLY A 76 -13.79 23.14 16.79
CA GLY A 76 -13.88 23.68 18.15
C GLY A 76 -14.92 24.80 18.29
N ASN A 77 -15.14 25.58 17.23
CA ASN A 77 -16.20 26.60 17.18
C ASN A 77 -17.60 26.03 16.92
N HIS A 78 -17.70 24.77 16.47
CA HIS A 78 -18.94 24.07 16.15
C HIS A 78 -19.01 22.72 16.88
N THR A 79 -19.06 22.76 18.22
CA THR A 79 -18.98 21.59 19.11
C THR A 79 -20.03 20.47 18.87
N ASN A 80 -21.06 20.72 18.07
CA ASN A 80 -22.05 19.73 17.66
C ASN A 80 -21.70 19.01 16.35
N TRP A 81 -20.57 19.34 15.72
CA TRP A 81 -20.09 18.72 14.49
C TRP A 81 -19.01 17.69 14.81
N ASN A 82 -19.26 16.43 14.50
CA ASN A 82 -18.27 15.39 14.62
C ASN A 82 -17.55 15.17 13.29
N TYR A 83 -16.28 14.80 13.35
CA TYR A 83 -15.42 14.65 12.18
C TYR A 83 -14.32 13.64 12.44
N SER A 84 -13.71 13.17 11.36
CA SER A 84 -12.61 12.22 11.42
C SER A 84 -11.37 12.83 10.75
N ILE A 85 -10.20 12.57 11.31
CA ILE A 85 -8.92 12.83 10.67
C ILE A 85 -8.26 11.48 10.46
N GLU A 86 -7.86 11.21 9.23
CA GLU A 86 -6.95 10.14 8.89
C GLU A 86 -5.55 10.75 8.80
N CYS A 87 -4.58 10.15 9.49
CA CYS A 87 -3.19 10.56 9.44
C CYS A 87 -2.27 9.46 9.98
N GLN A 88 -0.99 9.54 9.66
CA GLN A 88 0.03 8.75 10.32
C GLN A 88 0.31 9.23 11.76
N PHE A 89 0.73 8.32 12.65
CA PHE A 89 1.05 8.69 14.03
C PHE A 89 2.24 9.65 14.13
N MET A 90 3.16 9.62 13.16
CA MET A 90 4.29 10.56 13.08
C MET A 90 3.83 12.03 13.09
N LEU A 91 2.67 12.36 12.51
CA LEU A 91 2.08 13.70 12.59
C LEU A 91 1.74 14.08 14.05
N LEU A 92 1.11 13.16 14.77
CA LEU A 92 0.70 13.39 16.16
C LEU A 92 1.91 13.46 17.10
N GLU A 93 2.93 12.64 16.86
CA GLU A 93 4.21 12.69 17.58
C GLU A 93 4.92 14.03 17.31
N TYR A 94 4.98 14.48 16.05
CA TYR A 94 5.55 15.77 15.69
C TYR A 94 4.83 16.95 16.37
N ILE A 95 3.49 16.97 16.36
CA ILE A 95 2.69 18.03 17.00
C ILE A 95 2.87 17.98 18.53
N ASN A 96 2.89 16.80 19.14
CA ASN A 96 3.13 16.68 20.59
C ASN A 96 4.49 17.27 20.99
N ASP A 97 5.52 16.99 20.21
CA ASP A 97 6.90 17.37 20.55
C ASP A 97 7.21 18.84 20.27
N ASN A 98 6.57 19.44 19.26
CA ASN A 98 6.86 20.80 18.81
C ASN A 98 5.78 21.83 19.20
N HIS A 99 4.52 21.40 19.37
CA HIS A 99 3.34 22.26 19.54
C HIS A 99 2.39 21.71 20.60
N ALA A 100 2.86 21.62 21.85
CA ALA A 100 2.10 21.01 22.94
C ALA A 100 0.72 21.64 23.19
N ASP A 101 0.52 22.92 22.86
CA ASP A 101 -0.79 23.59 22.90
C ASP A 101 -1.73 23.10 21.79
N TRP A 102 -1.23 22.91 20.57
CA TRP A 102 -2.02 22.34 19.47
C TRP A 102 -2.40 20.89 19.76
N PHE A 103 -1.45 20.12 20.32
CA PHE A 103 -1.71 18.75 20.74
C PHE A 103 -2.80 18.67 21.82
N ALA A 104 -2.79 19.61 22.78
CA ALA A 104 -3.81 19.67 23.83
C ALA A 104 -5.22 19.88 23.25
N ASP A 105 -5.36 20.73 22.22
CA ASP A 105 -6.63 20.94 21.54
C ASP A 105 -7.10 19.67 20.81
N ILE A 106 -6.22 18.98 20.08
CA ILE A 106 -6.52 17.68 19.43
C ILE A 106 -7.03 16.68 20.47
N LYS A 107 -6.29 16.53 21.57
CA LYS A 107 -6.62 15.62 22.65
C LYS A 107 -7.97 15.95 23.28
N GLU A 108 -8.26 17.22 23.56
CA GLU A 108 -9.55 17.63 24.13
C GLU A 108 -10.73 17.24 23.24
N GLN A 109 -10.61 17.42 21.91
CA GLN A 109 -11.68 17.06 20.98
C GLN A 109 -11.86 15.54 20.83
N ASN A 110 -10.76 14.80 20.88
CA ASN A 110 -10.76 13.35 20.85
C ASN A 110 -11.38 12.75 22.13
N GLU A 111 -11.00 13.26 23.31
CA GLU A 111 -11.54 12.81 24.60
C GLU A 111 -13.06 13.04 24.72
N ARG A 112 -13.60 14.12 24.14
CA ARG A 112 -15.06 14.37 24.11
C ARG A 112 -15.81 13.61 23.02
N GLY A 113 -15.11 12.85 22.16
CA GLY A 113 -15.69 12.09 21.06
C GLY A 113 -16.17 12.94 19.87
N GLN A 114 -15.67 14.18 19.75
CA GLN A 114 -15.96 15.03 18.59
C GLN A 114 -15.03 14.70 17.41
N LEU A 115 -13.76 14.45 17.71
CA LEU A 115 -12.72 14.07 16.75
C LEU A 115 -12.44 12.56 16.85
N GLU A 116 -12.62 11.86 15.74
CA GLU A 116 -12.11 10.50 15.54
C GLU A 116 -10.75 10.55 14.83
N LEU A 117 -9.75 9.88 15.42
CA LEU A 117 -8.40 9.76 14.84
C LEU A 117 -8.25 8.39 14.19
N ILE A 118 -8.34 8.34 12.87
CA ILE A 118 -8.04 7.16 12.06
C ILE A 118 -6.52 7.15 11.84
N THR A 119 -5.79 6.62 12.83
CA THR A 119 -4.33 6.62 12.85
C THR A 119 -3.85 5.19 13.02
N PRO A 120 -3.90 4.36 11.96
CA PRO A 120 -3.61 2.94 12.12
C PRO A 120 -2.12 2.65 12.27
N GLN A 121 -1.23 3.52 11.78
CA GLN A 121 0.18 3.22 11.59
C GLN A 121 1.11 4.40 11.89
N TYR A 122 2.41 4.13 11.97
CA TYR A 122 3.42 5.12 12.32
C TYR A 122 3.66 6.16 11.22
N SER A 123 3.89 5.68 10.00
CA SER A 123 4.20 6.46 8.79
C SER A 123 3.14 6.18 7.73
N ASP A 124 2.98 7.03 6.70
CA ASP A 124 2.06 6.77 5.57
C ASP A 124 2.65 5.75 4.60
N GLY A 125 2.91 4.56 5.13
CA GLY A 125 3.47 3.43 4.42
C GLY A 125 2.55 3.00 3.28
N TRP A 126 3.17 2.63 2.17
CA TRP A 126 2.54 2.05 1.00
C TRP A 126 2.60 0.52 1.11
N HIS A 127 1.47 -0.13 1.36
CA HIS A 127 1.47 -1.51 1.87
C HIS A 127 1.44 -2.62 0.82
N VAL A 128 1.04 -2.29 -0.40
CA VAL A 128 0.90 -3.25 -1.51
C VAL A 128 2.16 -4.09 -1.75
N PRO A 129 3.38 -3.53 -1.75
CA PRO A 129 4.58 -4.34 -2.00
C PRO A 129 5.07 -5.09 -0.77
N TYR A 130 4.70 -4.74 0.48
CA TYR A 130 5.41 -5.24 1.67
C TYR A 130 4.66 -6.37 2.42
N PRO A 131 5.37 -7.26 3.14
CA PRO A 131 4.75 -8.31 3.95
C PRO A 131 4.09 -7.76 5.22
N LEU A 132 3.21 -8.56 5.85
CA LEU A 132 2.40 -8.16 7.01
C LEU A 132 3.22 -7.63 8.20
N LYS A 133 4.39 -8.23 8.49
CA LYS A 133 5.15 -7.97 9.73
C LYS A 133 5.44 -6.49 9.95
N ASP A 134 5.89 -5.78 8.92
CA ASP A 134 6.35 -4.40 9.06
C ASP A 134 5.19 -3.49 9.44
N PHE A 135 4.05 -3.69 8.76
CA PHE A 135 2.81 -2.98 9.04
C PHE A 135 2.24 -3.35 10.42
N TYR A 136 2.25 -4.62 10.77
CA TYR A 136 1.82 -5.09 12.10
C TYR A 136 2.60 -4.42 13.24
N GLU A 137 3.93 -4.31 13.11
CA GLU A 137 4.75 -3.68 14.14
C GLU A 137 4.50 -2.17 14.23
N SER A 138 4.31 -1.52 13.08
CA SER A 138 3.93 -0.11 12.99
C SER A 138 2.58 0.16 13.67
N VAL A 139 1.57 -0.69 13.43
CA VAL A 139 0.25 -0.62 14.11
C VAL A 139 0.40 -0.75 15.61
N ASN A 140 1.13 -1.77 16.09
CA ASN A 140 1.32 -1.99 17.52
C ASN A 140 2.02 -0.82 18.21
N TYR A 141 3.06 -0.28 17.59
CA TYR A 141 3.75 0.91 18.09
C TYR A 141 2.78 2.08 18.20
N THR A 142 2.04 2.37 17.14
CA THR A 142 1.07 3.46 17.10
C THR A 142 -0.01 3.32 18.17
N GLN A 143 -0.67 2.15 18.28
CA GLN A 143 -1.73 1.93 19.28
C GLN A 143 -1.21 2.11 20.70
N HIS A 144 -0.01 1.60 20.98
CA HIS A 144 0.63 1.76 22.28
C HIS A 144 0.92 3.24 22.59
N ARG A 145 1.55 3.95 21.66
CA ARG A 145 1.94 5.35 21.85
C ARG A 145 0.74 6.29 21.92
N MET A 146 -0.31 6.06 21.14
CA MET A 146 -1.57 6.82 21.26
C MET A 146 -2.15 6.68 22.67
N ALA A 147 -2.21 5.47 23.22
CA ALA A 147 -2.68 5.25 24.58
C ALA A 147 -1.81 5.96 25.64
N GLU A 148 -0.49 5.94 25.48
CA GLU A 148 0.43 6.66 26.37
C GLU A 148 0.24 8.18 26.34
N LEU A 149 -0.07 8.74 25.17
CA LEU A 149 -0.39 10.16 25.00
C LEU A 149 -1.84 10.50 25.44
N GLY A 150 -2.64 9.50 25.80
CA GLY A 150 -4.04 9.66 26.19
C GLY A 150 -4.95 10.01 25.02
N LEU A 151 -4.63 9.52 23.82
CA LEU A 151 -5.49 9.56 22.64
C LEU A 151 -6.23 8.23 22.49
N THR A 152 -7.41 8.29 21.88
CA THR A 152 -8.20 7.12 21.47
C THR A 152 -8.14 7.00 19.95
N ALA A 153 -7.54 5.90 19.48
CA ALA A 153 -7.54 5.55 18.06
C ALA A 153 -8.95 5.11 17.62
N SER A 154 -9.26 5.35 16.35
CA SER A 154 -10.42 4.79 15.69
C SER A 154 -10.30 3.27 15.56
N ASN A 155 -11.42 2.56 15.70
CA ASN A 155 -11.51 1.16 15.31
C ASN A 155 -11.70 1.00 13.79
N LEU A 156 -11.82 2.08 13.03
CA LEU A 156 -11.80 2.00 11.58
C LEU A 156 -10.37 2.10 11.07
N ILE A 157 -10.13 1.49 9.92
CA ILE A 157 -8.91 1.72 9.17
C ILE A 157 -9.20 2.33 7.80
N VAL A 158 -8.38 3.31 7.47
CA VAL A 158 -8.16 3.84 6.14
C VAL A 158 -6.64 3.83 5.98
N LEU A 159 -6.13 3.39 4.84
CA LEU A 159 -4.70 3.45 4.53
C LEU A 159 -4.46 4.59 3.55
N GLN A 160 -3.21 4.99 3.34
CA GLN A 160 -2.77 6.09 2.46
C GLN A 160 -3.71 6.26 1.25
N GLU A 161 -4.36 7.43 1.20
CA GLU A 161 -5.38 7.84 0.22
C GLU A 161 -6.54 6.85 -0.06
N GLY A 162 -6.64 5.73 0.65
CA GLY A 162 -7.71 4.74 0.59
C GLY A 162 -7.31 3.40 -0.03
N GLN A 163 -6.04 2.98 0.00
CA GLN A 163 -5.61 1.67 -0.56
C GLN A 163 -6.50 0.51 -0.10
N TRP A 164 -6.80 -0.46 -0.96
CA TRP A 164 -7.54 -1.69 -0.60
C TRP A 164 -6.61 -2.88 -0.58
N LEU A 165 -6.62 -3.63 0.53
CA LEU A 165 -5.78 -4.81 0.76
C LEU A 165 -6.64 -5.95 1.31
N PRO A 166 -6.80 -7.06 0.57
CA PRO A 166 -7.65 -8.18 1.01
C PRO A 166 -7.11 -8.86 2.27
N GLY A 167 -5.78 -8.83 2.49
CA GLY A 167 -5.11 -9.37 3.68
C GLY A 167 -5.43 -8.65 4.98
N PHE A 168 -6.13 -7.51 4.94
CA PHE A 168 -6.46 -6.74 6.13
C PHE A 168 -7.27 -7.51 7.19
N THR A 169 -8.00 -8.56 6.80
CA THR A 169 -8.73 -9.41 7.77
C THR A 169 -7.82 -9.94 8.88
N GLN A 170 -6.54 -10.14 8.59
CA GLN A 170 -5.54 -10.64 9.55
C GLN A 170 -5.18 -9.62 10.64
N LEU A 171 -5.46 -8.32 10.42
CA LEU A 171 -5.13 -7.23 11.35
C LEU A 171 -6.26 -6.88 12.32
N ARG A 172 -7.46 -7.42 12.08
CA ARG A 172 -8.66 -7.14 12.88
C ARG A 172 -8.39 -7.24 14.38
N ASP A 173 -7.87 -8.39 14.81
CA ASP A 173 -7.69 -8.72 16.23
C ASP A 173 -6.51 -7.94 16.86
N MET A 174 -5.61 -7.38 16.04
CA MET A 174 -4.37 -6.76 16.48
C MET A 174 -4.58 -5.29 16.86
N GLY A 175 -5.25 -4.53 15.98
CA GLY A 175 -5.58 -3.12 16.22
C GLY A 175 -6.97 -2.90 16.82
N ASN A 176 -7.70 -3.97 17.15
CA ASN A 176 -9.13 -3.90 17.49
C ASN A 176 -9.93 -3.16 16.41
N PHE A 177 -9.61 -3.45 15.15
CA PHE A 177 -10.27 -2.80 14.02
C PHE A 177 -11.62 -3.47 13.74
N ASP A 178 -12.68 -2.66 13.64
CA ASP A 178 -14.03 -3.09 13.35
C ASP A 178 -14.32 -3.16 11.85
N ALA A 179 -13.74 -2.25 11.05
CA ALA A 179 -13.92 -2.25 9.60
C ALA A 179 -12.80 -1.55 8.82
N PHE A 180 -12.62 -1.98 7.58
CA PHE A 180 -11.81 -1.33 6.56
C PHE A 180 -12.66 -0.38 5.71
N VAL A 181 -12.19 0.84 5.44
CA VAL A 181 -12.90 1.75 4.53
C VAL A 181 -12.57 1.39 3.09
N LEU A 182 -13.57 0.91 2.34
CA LEU A 182 -13.47 0.55 0.93
C LEU A 182 -14.07 1.68 0.09
N HIS A 183 -13.29 2.28 -0.81
CA HIS A 183 -13.83 3.24 -1.76
C HIS A 183 -14.69 2.56 -2.80
N ILE A 184 -15.86 3.14 -3.11
CA ILE A 184 -16.74 2.58 -4.15
C ILE A 184 -16.03 2.46 -5.51
N GLU A 185 -15.06 3.33 -5.79
CA GLU A 185 -14.30 3.30 -7.04
C GLU A 185 -13.45 2.03 -7.18
N GLN A 186 -12.82 1.58 -6.09
CA GLN A 186 -12.06 0.33 -6.04
C GLN A 186 -12.96 -0.89 -6.29
N ALA A 187 -14.12 -0.94 -5.64
CA ALA A 187 -15.12 -1.97 -5.89
C ALA A 187 -15.56 -1.99 -7.37
N THR A 188 -15.92 -0.81 -7.90
CA THR A 188 -16.42 -0.70 -9.28
C THR A 188 -15.35 -0.95 -10.34
N TYR A 189 -14.08 -0.67 -10.03
CA TYR A 189 -12.93 -1.02 -10.87
C TYR A 189 -12.92 -2.54 -11.14
N TRP A 190 -13.19 -3.32 -10.11
CA TRP A 190 -13.34 -4.78 -10.19
C TRP A 190 -14.76 -5.24 -10.55
N LYS A 191 -15.61 -4.36 -11.12
CA LYS A 191 -17.01 -4.65 -11.49
C LYS A 191 -17.86 -5.19 -10.33
N TYR A 192 -17.53 -4.82 -9.12
CA TYR A 192 -18.30 -5.11 -7.93
C TYR A 192 -19.10 -3.86 -7.53
N TYR A 193 -20.42 -4.02 -7.37
CA TYR A 193 -21.34 -2.90 -7.14
C TYR A 193 -22.13 -3.16 -5.85
N PRO A 194 -21.56 -2.84 -4.68
CA PRO A 194 -22.22 -3.09 -3.40
C PRO A 194 -23.54 -2.32 -3.30
N ASP A 195 -24.59 -2.97 -2.80
CA ASP A 195 -25.89 -2.37 -2.52
C ASP A 195 -26.10 -2.08 -1.02
N LYS A 196 -25.08 -2.37 -0.20
CA LYS A 196 -25.05 -2.18 1.24
C LYS A 196 -23.89 -1.27 1.66
N PRO A 197 -24.10 -0.43 2.70
CA PRO A 197 -23.03 0.42 3.23
C PRO A 197 -21.95 -0.39 3.95
N ILE A 198 -22.30 -1.56 4.51
CA ILE A 198 -21.36 -2.45 5.20
C ILE A 198 -21.34 -3.79 4.47
N LEU A 199 -20.16 -4.35 4.27
CA LEU A 199 -19.97 -5.69 3.70
C LEU A 199 -19.20 -6.56 4.69
N LYS A 200 -19.66 -7.80 4.89
CA LYS A 200 -18.85 -8.84 5.53
C LYS A 200 -17.83 -9.39 4.55
N TRP A 201 -16.59 -9.51 4.99
CA TRP A 201 -15.47 -10.02 4.22
C TRP A 201 -14.80 -11.14 5.01
N ASP A 202 -14.56 -12.29 4.39
CA ASP A 202 -13.84 -13.42 5.00
C ASP A 202 -12.65 -13.76 4.10
N PHE A 203 -11.45 -13.70 4.66
CA PHE A 203 -10.23 -14.07 3.97
C PHE A 203 -9.23 -14.65 4.96
N GLY A 204 -8.59 -15.76 4.58
CA GLY A 204 -7.67 -16.51 5.45
C GLY A 204 -8.33 -17.10 6.70
N GLY A 205 -9.65 -17.28 6.72
CA GLY A 205 -10.40 -17.73 7.89
C GLY A 205 -10.67 -16.64 8.93
N TYR A 206 -10.39 -15.37 8.59
CA TYR A 206 -10.68 -14.20 9.42
C TYR A 206 -11.83 -13.42 8.80
N GLU A 207 -12.91 -13.21 9.57
CA GLU A 207 -14.03 -12.34 9.19
C GLU A 207 -13.74 -10.89 9.62
N SER A 208 -14.02 -9.92 8.75
CA SER A 208 -14.00 -8.48 9.05
C SER A 208 -15.14 -7.77 8.30
N HIS A 209 -15.27 -6.45 8.50
CA HIS A 209 -16.19 -5.62 7.73
C HIS A 209 -15.44 -4.68 6.78
N ALA A 210 -16.07 -4.36 5.65
CA ALA A 210 -15.72 -3.22 4.81
C ALA A 210 -16.84 -2.17 4.88
N LEU A 211 -16.50 -0.95 5.28
CA LEU A 211 -17.36 0.23 5.19
C LEU A 211 -17.22 0.83 3.79
N VAL A 212 -18.27 0.73 2.99
CA VAL A 212 -18.29 1.27 1.63
C VAL A 212 -18.44 2.78 1.68
N ASN A 213 -17.43 3.49 1.18
CA ASN A 213 -17.43 4.95 1.11
C ASN A 213 -18.02 5.45 -0.22
N PRO A 214 -19.17 6.14 -0.23
CA PRO A 214 -19.82 6.59 -1.46
C PRO A 214 -19.25 7.90 -1.98
N ARG A 215 -19.09 8.04 -3.31
CA ARG A 215 -18.63 9.29 -3.96
C ARG A 215 -19.70 10.40 -3.98
N ALA A 216 -20.98 10.02 -3.90
CA ALA A 216 -22.10 10.94 -4.02
C ALA A 216 -23.12 10.67 -2.90
N PRO A 217 -24.02 11.63 -2.59
CA PRO A 217 -25.11 11.38 -1.65
C PRO A 217 -25.94 10.17 -2.05
N VAL A 218 -26.15 9.23 -1.12
CA VAL A 218 -26.90 7.98 -1.33
C VAL A 218 -27.87 7.73 -0.18
N PHE A 219 -28.92 6.95 -0.47
CA PHE A 219 -29.86 6.49 0.56
C PHE A 219 -29.44 5.11 1.06
N GLU A 220 -28.91 5.05 2.27
CA GLU A 220 -28.39 3.84 2.89
C GLU A 220 -28.57 3.89 4.40
N ALA A 221 -28.56 2.75 5.08
CA ALA A 221 -28.86 2.67 6.52
C ALA A 221 -30.16 3.41 6.96
N ASN A 222 -31.14 3.53 6.05
CA ASN A 222 -32.39 4.32 6.22
C ASN A 222 -32.17 5.82 6.44
N THR A 223 -31.08 6.38 5.95
CA THR A 223 -30.74 7.80 5.99
C THR A 223 -30.20 8.25 4.63
N TRP A 224 -30.29 9.54 4.33
CA TRP A 224 -29.49 10.08 3.23
C TRP A 224 -28.12 10.43 3.76
N HIS A 225 -27.16 9.62 3.36
CA HIS A 225 -25.77 9.74 3.73
C HIS A 225 -25.01 10.51 2.64
N HIS A 226 -24.08 11.37 3.04
CA HIS A 226 -23.18 12.07 2.14
C HIS A 226 -21.79 12.17 2.78
N GLN A 227 -20.81 11.50 2.19
CA GLN A 227 -19.39 11.74 2.45
C GLN A 227 -19.02 13.08 1.82
N ILE A 228 -18.81 14.11 2.64
CA ILE A 228 -18.59 15.48 2.14
C ILE A 228 -17.20 15.64 1.52
N TYR A 229 -16.21 14.97 2.10
CA TYR A 229 -14.81 15.08 1.73
C TYR A 229 -14.10 13.76 2.03
N ALA A 230 -13.33 13.29 1.07
CA ALA A 230 -12.56 12.05 1.10
C ALA A 230 -11.36 12.28 0.15
N ALA A 231 -10.44 13.14 0.60
CA ALA A 231 -9.28 13.63 -0.16
C ALA A 231 -8.24 14.23 0.81
N ASP A 232 -7.13 14.69 0.22
CA ASP A 232 -5.99 15.36 0.82
C ASP A 232 -6.38 16.64 1.58
N GLY A 233 -6.56 16.49 2.88
CA GLY A 233 -6.93 17.54 3.83
C GLY A 233 -5.91 18.67 3.92
N GLU A 234 -4.64 18.40 3.66
CA GLU A 234 -3.58 19.41 3.56
C GLU A 234 -3.80 20.37 2.39
N LEU A 235 -4.58 20.02 1.37
CA LEU A 235 -4.90 20.92 0.24
C LEU A 235 -6.17 21.73 0.47
N LEU A 236 -7.01 21.30 1.41
CA LEU A 236 -8.33 21.87 1.65
C LEU A 236 -8.27 23.34 2.06
N ASN A 237 -7.40 23.66 3.00
CA ASN A 237 -7.27 24.99 3.61
C ASN A 237 -5.92 25.65 3.33
N THR A 238 -5.18 25.18 2.32
CA THR A 238 -3.88 25.74 1.91
C THR A 238 -3.92 26.24 0.46
N GLY A 239 -2.98 27.09 0.06
CA GLY A 239 -2.90 27.65 -1.29
C GLY A 239 -2.62 26.57 -2.35
N ASP A 240 -3.61 26.22 -3.17
CA ASP A 240 -3.42 25.29 -4.29
C ASP A 240 -2.59 25.94 -5.41
N VAL A 241 -1.67 25.16 -5.94
CA VAL A 241 -1.64 24.99 -7.39
C VAL A 241 -1.75 23.50 -7.64
N GLU A 242 -2.81 23.08 -8.33
CA GLU A 242 -2.97 21.71 -8.83
C GLU A 242 -1.61 21.19 -9.36
N VAL A 243 -1.32 19.93 -9.05
CA VAL A 243 -0.11 19.10 -9.22
C VAL A 243 0.70 19.28 -10.53
N HIS A 244 0.25 20.10 -11.48
CA HIS A 244 0.87 20.34 -12.78
C HIS A 244 1.14 21.80 -13.17
N GLY A 245 0.93 22.80 -12.30
CA GLY A 245 0.93 24.22 -12.75
C GLY A 245 1.83 25.23 -12.04
N GLY A 246 2.32 24.96 -10.84
CA GLY A 246 3.03 25.97 -10.04
C GLY A 246 3.39 25.43 -8.67
N PRO A 247 4.17 26.17 -7.88
CA PRO A 247 4.71 25.63 -6.66
C PRO A 247 3.57 25.46 -5.65
N ALA A 248 3.14 24.22 -5.45
CA ALA A 248 2.52 23.74 -4.21
C ALA A 248 3.51 23.87 -3.01
N SER A 249 4.44 24.83 -3.04
CA SER A 249 5.73 24.75 -2.35
C SER A 249 5.72 25.07 -0.87
N GLU A 250 4.58 25.44 -0.29
CA GLU A 250 4.57 25.96 1.08
C GLU A 250 3.38 25.48 1.91
N PHE A 251 2.45 24.64 1.40
CA PHE A 251 1.21 24.27 2.12
C PHE A 251 0.59 25.43 2.92
N ALA A 252 0.71 26.66 2.39
CA ALA A 252 0.54 27.83 3.21
C ALA A 252 -0.95 28.02 3.51
N PHE A 253 -1.28 28.20 4.79
CA PHE A 253 -2.65 28.36 5.22
C PHE A 253 -3.38 29.48 4.46
N ASN A 254 -4.56 29.16 3.97
CA ASN A 254 -5.44 30.03 3.23
C ASN A 254 -6.77 30.21 4.00
N PRO A 255 -6.95 31.34 4.71
CA PRO A 255 -8.16 31.58 5.51
C PRO A 255 -9.43 31.70 4.66
N GLU A 256 -9.33 32.10 3.39
CA GLU A 256 -10.49 32.16 2.50
C GLU A 256 -10.98 30.75 2.13
N LYS A 257 -10.06 29.83 1.80
CA LYS A 257 -10.40 28.42 1.56
C LYS A 257 -11.00 27.76 2.80
N GLN A 258 -10.38 27.95 3.97
CA GLN A 258 -10.92 27.49 5.26
C GLN A 258 -12.35 28.00 5.48
N LYS A 259 -12.56 29.31 5.33
CA LYS A 259 -13.88 29.92 5.48
C LYS A 259 -14.89 29.38 4.47
N ASN A 260 -14.50 29.18 3.21
CA ASN A 260 -15.37 28.63 2.18
C ASN A 260 -15.79 27.19 2.51
N HIS A 261 -14.89 26.40 3.11
CA HIS A 261 -15.23 25.06 3.60
C HIS A 261 -16.22 25.12 4.77
N GLU A 262 -15.92 25.95 5.78
CA GLU A 262 -16.80 26.16 6.93
C GLU A 262 -18.20 26.63 6.50
N ASP A 263 -18.31 27.60 5.59
CA ASP A 263 -19.59 28.12 5.09
C ASP A 263 -20.42 27.03 4.38
N LYS A 264 -19.78 26.06 3.71
CA LYS A 264 -20.47 24.89 3.11
C LYS A 264 -21.04 23.98 4.20
N LEU A 265 -20.28 23.70 5.26
CA LEU A 265 -20.75 22.90 6.40
C LEU A 265 -21.90 23.60 7.14
N ILE A 266 -21.79 24.90 7.41
CA ILE A 266 -22.88 25.72 7.98
C ILE A 266 -24.14 25.63 7.10
N ALA A 267 -23.98 25.64 5.76
CA ALA A 267 -25.12 25.52 4.86
C ALA A 267 -25.79 24.13 4.90
N LEU A 268 -25.03 23.07 5.14
CA LEU A 268 -25.55 21.71 5.36
C LEU A 268 -26.24 21.59 6.73
N GLU A 269 -25.67 22.18 7.78
CA GLU A 269 -26.29 22.23 9.10
C GLU A 269 -27.63 22.99 9.08
N LYS A 270 -27.70 24.16 8.43
CA LYS A 270 -28.97 24.91 8.23
C LYS A 270 -30.01 24.11 7.46
N LYS A 271 -29.55 23.11 6.72
CA LYS A 271 -30.36 22.12 6.01
C LYS A 271 -30.77 20.95 6.94
N GLY A 272 -30.40 20.95 8.21
CA GLY A 272 -30.74 19.90 9.18
C GLY A 272 -29.88 18.65 9.03
N ASN A 273 -28.73 18.76 8.35
CA ASN A 273 -27.75 17.71 8.28
C ASN A 273 -27.06 17.56 9.64
N ARG A 274 -26.81 16.31 10.06
CA ARG A 274 -25.98 16.00 11.22
C ARG A 274 -24.62 15.52 10.77
N PHE A 275 -23.56 15.93 11.46
CA PHE A 275 -22.21 15.44 11.18
C PHE A 275 -21.87 14.31 12.15
N MET A 276 -21.36 13.21 11.61
CA MET A 276 -20.94 12.02 12.34
C MET A 276 -19.48 11.72 11.98
N THR A 277 -18.72 11.12 12.90
CA THR A 277 -17.45 10.49 12.53
C THR A 277 -17.73 9.27 11.64
N MET A 278 -16.71 8.76 10.95
CA MET A 278 -16.84 7.55 10.15
C MET A 278 -17.25 6.36 11.04
N GLY A 279 -16.65 6.22 12.22
CA GLY A 279 -16.98 5.16 13.19
C GLY A 279 -18.39 5.26 13.73
N GLN A 280 -18.88 6.47 14.00
CA GLN A 280 -20.27 6.69 14.42
C GLN A 280 -21.27 6.27 13.33
N PHE A 281 -20.94 6.51 12.05
CA PHE A 281 -21.79 6.05 10.94
C PHE A 281 -21.73 4.53 10.77
N TYR A 282 -20.54 3.93 10.90
CA TYR A 282 -20.37 2.48 10.94
C TYR A 282 -21.25 1.85 12.03
N ASP A 283 -21.14 2.31 13.28
CA ASP A 283 -21.94 1.85 14.41
C ASP A 283 -23.44 1.97 14.16
N PHE A 284 -23.86 3.09 13.55
CA PHE A 284 -25.24 3.31 13.17
C PHE A 284 -25.71 2.31 12.10
N ALA A 285 -24.87 1.99 11.12
CA ALA A 285 -25.21 1.08 10.05
C ALA A 285 -25.30 -0.38 10.56
N VAL A 286 -24.35 -0.84 11.37
CA VAL A 286 -24.28 -2.25 11.82
C VAL A 286 -25.34 -2.62 12.86
N GLN A 287 -25.98 -1.64 13.51
CA GLN A 287 -27.13 -1.88 14.42
C GLN A 287 -28.33 -2.59 13.75
N ASN A 288 -28.40 -2.58 12.41
CA ASN A 288 -29.44 -3.27 11.65
C ASN A 288 -28.80 -4.17 10.60
N GLU A 289 -28.90 -5.49 10.82
CA GLU A 289 -28.33 -6.52 9.92
C GLU A 289 -28.75 -6.36 8.44
N LYS A 290 -29.88 -5.69 8.15
CA LYS A 290 -30.30 -5.41 6.76
C LYS A 290 -29.39 -4.45 5.99
N ASN A 291 -28.53 -3.73 6.71
CA ASN A 291 -27.53 -2.82 6.17
C ASN A 291 -26.19 -3.53 5.93
N ILE A 292 -26.06 -4.81 6.30
CA ILE A 292 -24.85 -5.60 6.15
C ILE A 292 -25.05 -6.57 4.98
N GLY A 293 -24.20 -6.44 3.97
CA GLY A 293 -24.08 -7.37 2.85
C GLY A 293 -22.91 -8.33 3.03
N THR A 294 -22.57 -9.05 1.97
CA THR A 294 -21.38 -9.90 1.90
C THR A 294 -20.57 -9.47 0.69
N LEU A 295 -19.26 -9.30 0.87
CA LEU A 295 -18.32 -9.15 -0.23
C LEU A 295 -18.09 -10.55 -0.83
N ASP A 296 -18.92 -10.90 -1.81
CA ASP A 296 -18.97 -12.25 -2.43
C ASP A 296 -18.00 -12.42 -3.60
N LYS A 297 -17.22 -11.39 -3.90
CA LYS A 297 -16.16 -11.36 -4.91
C LYS A 297 -14.84 -10.98 -4.26
N PHE A 298 -13.79 -11.76 -4.51
CA PHE A 298 -12.44 -11.36 -4.12
C PHE A 298 -12.01 -10.15 -4.95
N LEU A 299 -11.57 -9.09 -4.27
CA LEU A 299 -11.04 -7.89 -4.89
C LEU A 299 -9.52 -7.89 -4.69
N PRO A 300 -8.71 -8.03 -5.77
CA PRO A 300 -7.27 -7.84 -5.67
C PRO A 300 -6.92 -6.47 -5.12
N GLU A 301 -5.70 -6.35 -4.62
CA GLU A 301 -5.12 -5.11 -4.12
C GLU A 301 -5.36 -3.99 -5.14
N CYS A 302 -5.73 -2.81 -4.66
CA CYS A 302 -5.88 -1.68 -5.56
C CYS A 302 -5.77 -0.35 -4.83
N GLU A 303 -5.23 0.64 -5.55
CA GLU A 303 -5.16 2.01 -5.08
C GLU A 303 -6.51 2.73 -5.18
N TRP A 304 -6.63 3.84 -4.48
CA TRP A 304 -7.86 4.62 -4.31
C TRP A 304 -8.44 5.18 -5.61
N VAL A 305 -7.63 5.26 -6.68
CA VAL A 305 -8.07 5.60 -8.05
C VAL A 305 -7.43 4.66 -9.06
N ALA A 306 -7.62 3.34 -8.91
CA ALA A 306 -6.99 2.31 -9.72
C ALA A 306 -7.06 2.55 -11.25
N ALA A 307 -8.14 3.16 -11.76
CA ALA A 307 -8.25 3.50 -13.18
C ALA A 307 -7.29 4.60 -13.64
N GLN A 308 -6.98 5.58 -12.78
CA GLN A 308 -6.09 6.70 -13.08
C GLN A 308 -4.61 6.30 -13.04
N TYR A 309 -4.25 5.45 -12.07
CA TYR A 309 -2.85 5.08 -11.81
C TYR A 309 -2.43 3.71 -12.35
N ASN A 310 -3.30 3.10 -13.15
CA ASN A 310 -3.09 1.76 -13.66
C ASN A 310 -2.86 0.73 -12.54
N GLN A 311 -3.82 0.64 -11.62
CA GLN A 311 -3.70 -0.03 -10.32
C GLN A 311 -2.50 0.54 -9.57
N TYR A 312 -1.49 -0.29 -9.30
CA TYR A 312 -0.23 0.08 -8.65
C TYR A 312 0.98 -0.01 -9.58
N PHE A 313 0.81 -0.16 -10.90
CA PHE A 313 1.96 -0.12 -11.82
C PHE A 313 2.73 1.19 -11.69
N THR A 314 2.02 2.29 -11.40
CA THR A 314 2.65 3.60 -11.16
C THR A 314 3.79 3.52 -10.13
N TRP A 315 3.67 2.68 -9.09
CA TRP A 315 4.64 2.52 -8.01
C TRP A 315 5.43 1.19 -8.04
N MET A 316 5.03 0.20 -8.86
CA MET A 316 5.66 -1.13 -8.93
C MET A 316 6.23 -1.44 -10.32
N GLY A 317 6.86 -0.45 -10.97
CA GLY A 317 7.46 -0.66 -12.29
C GLY A 317 7.48 0.58 -13.17
N ASN A 318 7.17 1.77 -12.66
CA ASN A 318 7.14 2.99 -13.45
C ASN A 318 8.13 4.00 -12.86
N GLY A 319 9.40 3.86 -13.23
CA GLY A 319 10.52 4.70 -12.78
C GLY A 319 10.52 6.16 -13.26
N LYS A 320 9.36 6.80 -13.38
CA LYS A 320 9.24 8.21 -13.76
C LYS A 320 9.97 9.13 -12.78
N SER A 321 10.37 10.31 -13.26
CA SER A 321 11.05 11.35 -12.47
C SER A 321 12.38 10.90 -11.87
N HIS A 322 12.49 10.71 -10.56
CA HIS A 322 13.71 10.29 -9.85
C HIS A 322 13.65 8.87 -9.29
N SER A 323 12.51 8.16 -9.32
CA SER A 323 12.44 6.81 -8.78
C SER A 323 12.97 5.73 -9.72
N ASP A 324 13.43 4.65 -9.12
CA ASP A 324 13.65 3.35 -9.75
C ASP A 324 12.96 2.35 -8.82
N ASP A 325 11.64 2.23 -9.01
CA ASP A 325 10.76 1.62 -8.02
C ASP A 325 11.22 0.19 -7.69
N GLY A 326 11.55 -0.61 -8.71
CA GLY A 326 11.94 -2.00 -8.51
C GLY A 326 13.19 -2.15 -7.66
N SER A 327 14.21 -1.32 -7.89
CA SER A 327 15.46 -1.35 -7.12
C SER A 327 15.30 -0.73 -5.73
N LEU A 328 14.52 0.33 -5.61
CA LEU A 328 14.27 1.04 -4.36
C LEU A 328 13.49 0.15 -3.37
N ILE A 329 12.40 -0.47 -3.83
CA ILE A 329 11.60 -1.39 -3.02
C ILE A 329 12.42 -2.63 -2.63
N ALA A 330 13.25 -3.15 -3.54
CA ALA A 330 14.14 -4.26 -3.24
C ALA A 330 15.15 -3.94 -2.13
N ARG A 331 15.64 -2.70 -2.08
CA ARG A 331 16.48 -2.24 -0.97
C ARG A 331 15.73 -2.27 0.36
N TYR A 332 14.48 -1.84 0.39
CA TYR A 332 13.65 -1.91 1.61
C TYR A 332 13.45 -3.36 2.06
N TYR A 333 13.25 -4.29 1.12
CA TYR A 333 13.22 -5.73 1.39
C TYR A 333 14.52 -6.24 2.05
N ASN A 334 15.68 -5.78 1.59
CA ASN A 334 16.95 -6.13 2.23
C ASN A 334 17.06 -5.55 3.64
N THR A 335 16.72 -4.27 3.83
CA THR A 335 16.75 -3.62 5.14
C THR A 335 15.83 -4.31 6.15
N ARG A 336 14.58 -4.63 5.79
CA ARG A 336 13.66 -5.36 6.70
C ARG A 336 14.20 -6.73 7.10
N ASN A 337 14.86 -7.43 6.19
CA ASN A 337 15.45 -8.75 6.48
C ASN A 337 16.60 -8.63 7.49
N ILE A 338 17.41 -7.56 7.38
CA ILE A 338 18.46 -7.24 8.37
C ILE A 338 17.85 -6.93 9.74
N ILE A 339 16.78 -6.13 9.79
CA ILE A 339 16.07 -5.80 11.05
C ILE A 339 15.55 -7.07 11.72
N GLN A 340 14.90 -7.96 10.97
CA GLN A 340 14.38 -9.22 11.50
C GLN A 340 15.50 -10.12 12.07
N ALA A 341 16.61 -10.23 11.35
CA ALA A 341 17.75 -11.01 11.82
C ALA A 341 18.34 -10.41 13.10
N THR A 342 18.44 -9.07 13.17
CA THR A 342 18.96 -8.33 14.32
C THR A 342 18.07 -8.51 15.55
N GLU A 343 16.76 -8.43 15.35
CA GLU A 343 15.75 -8.68 16.38
C GLU A 343 15.89 -10.06 17.02
N LEU A 344 16.05 -11.11 16.20
CA LEU A 344 16.24 -12.47 16.71
C LEU A 344 17.56 -12.62 17.47
N LEU A 345 18.63 -12.00 16.98
CA LEU A 345 19.93 -12.05 17.64
C LEU A 345 19.88 -11.42 19.04
N ILE A 346 19.34 -10.21 19.16
CA ILE A 346 19.27 -9.51 20.45
C ILE A 346 18.33 -10.21 21.44
N ASN A 347 17.19 -10.74 20.96
CA ASN A 347 16.26 -11.52 21.79
C ASN A 347 16.95 -12.77 22.34
N GLN A 348 17.64 -13.55 21.49
CA GLN A 348 18.37 -14.73 21.93
C GLN A 348 19.50 -14.39 22.91
N ALA A 349 20.24 -13.31 22.65
CA ALA A 349 21.31 -12.87 23.54
C ALA A 349 20.77 -12.52 24.94
N TYR A 350 19.63 -11.84 25.01
CA TYR A 350 18.97 -11.52 26.27
C TYR A 350 18.45 -12.78 26.98
N GLU A 351 17.73 -13.66 26.27
CA GLU A 351 17.18 -14.90 26.83
C GLU A 351 18.26 -15.85 27.39
N LYS A 352 19.43 -15.90 26.75
CA LYS A 352 20.59 -16.68 27.21
C LYS A 352 21.38 -15.99 28.34
N GLY A 353 21.01 -14.77 28.72
CA GLY A 353 21.67 -13.99 29.76
C GLY A 353 23.05 -13.45 29.34
N TYR A 354 23.28 -13.29 28.04
CA TYR A 354 24.53 -12.74 27.49
C TYR A 354 24.60 -11.22 27.57
N ILE A 355 23.45 -10.55 27.55
CA ILE A 355 23.34 -9.10 27.74
C ILE A 355 22.43 -8.80 28.93
N SER A 356 22.64 -7.66 29.57
CA SER A 356 21.82 -7.22 30.69
C SER A 356 20.43 -6.74 30.24
N GLU A 357 19.48 -6.64 31.17
CA GLU A 357 18.17 -6.02 30.92
C GLU A 357 18.30 -4.57 30.46
N GLN A 358 19.28 -3.82 30.99
CA GLN A 358 19.55 -2.45 30.54
C GLN A 358 20.06 -2.41 29.09
N ASN A 359 20.95 -3.32 28.70
CA ASN A 359 21.43 -3.40 27.32
C ASN A 359 20.29 -3.80 26.37
N TYR A 360 19.45 -4.76 26.77
CA TYR A 360 18.27 -5.13 25.99
C TYR A 360 17.28 -3.96 25.86
N SER A 361 17.14 -3.14 26.90
CA SER A 361 16.36 -1.90 26.88
C SER A 361 16.94 -0.87 25.89
N ASP A 362 18.24 -0.60 25.97
CA ASP A 362 18.88 0.46 25.19
C ASP A 362 19.03 0.10 23.70
N TRP A 363 19.10 -1.19 23.37
CA TRP A 363 19.36 -1.66 22.00
C TRP A 363 18.16 -2.38 21.38
N GLY A 364 17.20 -2.82 22.19
CA GLY A 364 16.10 -3.69 21.78
C GLY A 364 14.95 -2.97 21.07
N PRO A 365 13.88 -3.71 20.74
CA PRO A 365 12.78 -3.21 19.91
C PRO A 365 11.71 -2.45 20.70
N TYR A 366 11.97 -2.10 21.96
CA TYR A 366 10.97 -1.50 22.85
C TYR A 366 11.46 -0.17 23.43
N LYS A 367 10.51 0.70 23.74
CA LYS A 367 10.75 1.91 24.55
C LYS A 367 10.69 1.53 26.02
N ILE A 368 11.73 1.91 26.79
CA ILE A 368 11.73 1.75 28.25
C ILE A 368 12.06 3.10 28.88
N GLY A 369 11.07 3.69 29.54
CA GLY A 369 11.17 5.05 30.07
C GLY A 369 11.10 6.10 28.97
N THR A 370 12.11 6.98 28.91
CA THR A 370 12.13 8.11 27.96
C THR A 370 12.94 7.84 26.69
N SER A 371 13.76 6.80 26.66
CA SER A 371 14.63 6.49 25.52
C SER A 371 14.05 5.37 24.67
N GLU A 372 14.09 5.55 23.36
CA GLU A 372 13.81 4.49 22.39
C GLU A 372 15.06 3.63 22.23
N GLY A 373 14.88 2.30 22.15
CA GLY A 373 15.99 1.40 21.85
C GLY A 373 16.42 1.51 20.38
N LEU A 374 17.71 1.27 20.11
CA LEU A 374 18.27 1.40 18.75
C LEU A 374 17.50 0.58 17.69
N LEU A 375 17.05 -0.64 18.03
CA LEU A 375 16.28 -1.45 17.09
C LEU A 375 14.87 -0.91 16.86
N LEU A 376 14.26 -0.25 17.85
CA LEU A 376 12.98 0.45 17.64
C LEU A 376 13.17 1.64 16.70
N GLU A 377 14.24 2.40 16.86
CA GLU A 377 14.59 3.50 15.95
C GLU A 377 14.84 2.99 14.53
N ALA A 378 15.56 1.86 14.37
CA ALA A 378 15.73 1.21 13.07
C ALA A 378 14.40 0.80 12.43
N LYS A 379 13.43 0.32 13.25
CA LYS A 379 12.07 -0.01 12.79
C LYS A 379 11.31 1.24 12.32
N LYS A 380 11.40 2.35 13.04
CA LYS A 380 10.80 3.64 12.63
C LYS A 380 11.37 4.11 11.29
N HIS A 381 12.68 4.04 11.12
CA HIS A 381 13.34 4.38 9.86
C HIS A 381 12.88 3.49 8.68
N ILE A 382 12.76 2.17 8.84
CA ILE A 382 12.22 1.35 7.73
C ILE A 382 10.77 1.71 7.42
N TRP A 383 9.92 1.97 8.42
CA TRP A 383 8.53 2.40 8.17
C TRP A 383 8.48 3.73 7.41
N GLU A 384 9.36 4.68 7.76
CA GLU A 384 9.51 5.96 7.05
C GLU A 384 10.04 5.79 5.62
N SER A 385 10.85 4.78 5.36
CA SER A 385 11.32 4.49 4.01
C SER A 385 10.24 3.92 3.09
N GLN A 386 9.18 3.33 3.67
CA GLN A 386 8.14 2.60 2.94
C GLN A 386 6.98 3.48 2.46
N VAL A 387 7.10 4.81 2.50
CA VAL A 387 6.01 5.73 2.08
C VAL A 387 5.79 5.76 0.57
N SER A 388 4.54 5.98 0.16
CA SER A 388 4.14 6.04 -1.26
C SER A 388 4.92 7.08 -2.04
N ASP A 389 5.18 8.25 -1.45
CA ASP A 389 5.83 9.40 -2.12
C ASP A 389 7.32 9.23 -2.37
N THR A 390 7.96 8.18 -1.84
CA THR A 390 9.36 7.83 -2.20
C THR A 390 9.45 7.10 -3.55
N THR A 391 8.31 6.60 -4.05
CA THR A 391 8.15 5.85 -5.31
C THR A 391 6.98 6.44 -6.10
N GLY A 392 6.66 5.94 -7.28
CA GLY A 392 5.34 6.22 -7.86
C GLY A 392 5.17 7.54 -8.60
N ILE A 393 4.28 8.40 -8.08
CA ILE A 393 3.77 9.60 -8.76
C ILE A 393 4.85 10.71 -8.81
N SER A 394 5.83 10.51 -9.69
CA SER A 394 6.89 11.48 -9.99
C SER A 394 7.63 12.01 -8.75
N PRO A 395 8.20 11.13 -7.90
CA PRO A 395 8.92 11.57 -6.71
C PRO A 395 10.04 12.54 -7.09
N SER A 396 10.19 13.57 -6.28
CA SER A 396 11.28 14.52 -6.37
C SER A 396 12.60 13.87 -5.96
N TYR A 397 13.70 14.56 -6.27
CA TYR A 397 15.02 14.12 -5.84
C TYR A 397 15.11 13.91 -4.32
N TRP A 398 14.48 14.80 -3.53
CA TRP A 398 14.58 14.74 -2.07
C TRP A 398 13.75 13.61 -1.48
N GLU A 399 12.56 13.34 -2.01
CA GLU A 399 11.70 12.24 -1.55
C GLU A 399 12.35 10.88 -1.84
N PHE A 400 12.94 10.71 -3.03
CA PHE A 400 13.71 9.51 -3.36
C PHE A 400 14.87 9.28 -2.37
N TRP A 401 15.64 10.32 -2.07
CA TRP A 401 16.74 10.21 -1.10
C TRP A 401 16.28 10.05 0.34
N TYR A 402 15.11 10.60 0.71
CA TYR A 402 14.51 10.37 2.03
C TYR A 402 14.29 8.88 2.26
N GLY A 403 13.71 8.17 1.29
CA GLY A 403 13.51 6.73 1.37
C GLY A 403 14.84 5.95 1.46
N LEU A 404 15.82 6.29 0.62
CA LEU A 404 17.14 5.64 0.64
C LEU A 404 17.91 5.86 1.95
N ASN A 405 17.90 7.09 2.47
CA ASN A 405 18.62 7.46 3.68
C ASN A 405 18.01 6.77 4.90
N ASN A 406 16.68 6.80 5.05
CA ASN A 406 16.02 6.06 6.13
C ASN A 406 16.31 4.55 6.07
N SER A 407 16.29 3.95 4.88
CA SER A 407 16.70 2.55 4.70
C SER A 407 18.16 2.31 5.10
N GLN A 408 19.08 3.25 4.84
CA GLN A 408 20.48 3.16 5.28
C GLN A 408 20.62 3.31 6.79
N ASP A 409 19.99 4.33 7.37
CA ASP A 409 20.05 4.62 8.80
C ASP A 409 19.54 3.42 9.63
N ALA A 410 18.46 2.78 9.17
CA ALA A 410 17.96 1.53 9.76
C ALA A 410 19.01 0.39 9.73
N VAL A 411 19.77 0.26 8.65
CA VAL A 411 20.83 -0.75 8.52
C VAL A 411 21.98 -0.43 9.45
N ASP A 412 22.41 0.83 9.51
CA ASP A 412 23.52 1.27 10.37
C ASP A 412 23.19 1.04 11.85
N LEU A 413 21.96 1.38 12.28
CA LEU A 413 21.46 1.10 13.64
C LEU A 413 21.42 -0.40 13.93
N CYS A 414 21.04 -1.24 12.96
CA CYS A 414 21.10 -2.70 13.15
C CYS A 414 22.55 -3.18 13.36
N TYR A 415 23.51 -2.66 12.62
CA TYR A 415 24.92 -2.99 12.82
C TYR A 415 25.44 -2.52 14.17
N ASP A 416 25.01 -1.36 14.67
CA ASP A 416 25.34 -0.91 16.02
C ASP A 416 24.80 -1.86 17.09
N VAL A 417 23.55 -2.33 16.95
CA VAL A 417 22.97 -3.35 17.86
C VAL A 417 23.79 -4.63 17.83
N ILE A 418 24.14 -5.12 16.64
CA ILE A 418 24.92 -6.35 16.47
C ILE A 418 26.30 -6.21 17.12
N ASP A 419 26.99 -5.11 16.89
CA ASP A 419 28.33 -4.86 17.43
C ASP A 419 28.28 -4.69 18.96
N ASN A 420 27.25 -4.05 19.48
CA ASN A 420 27.02 -3.96 20.93
C ASN A 420 26.79 -5.34 21.56
N VAL A 421 25.95 -6.19 20.95
CA VAL A 421 25.75 -7.58 21.41
C VAL A 421 27.07 -8.36 21.35
N ARG A 422 27.85 -8.22 20.27
CA ARG A 422 29.16 -8.88 20.12
C ARG A 422 30.14 -8.49 21.22
N ASN A 423 30.20 -7.21 21.58
CA ASN A 423 31.13 -6.70 22.59
C ASN A 423 30.88 -7.24 24.01
N GLU A 424 29.64 -7.64 24.32
CA GLU A 424 29.27 -8.24 25.61
C GLU A 424 29.60 -9.75 25.70
N LEU A 425 29.81 -10.41 24.57
CA LEU A 425 30.05 -11.86 24.51
C LEU A 425 31.50 -12.20 24.87
N THR A 426 31.78 -12.33 26.17
CA THR A 426 33.07 -12.86 26.63
C THR A 426 33.25 -14.32 26.21
N GLY A 427 34.25 -14.61 25.36
CA GLY A 427 34.55 -15.97 24.87
C GLY A 427 33.90 -16.36 23.54
N ASN A 428 33.27 -15.41 22.84
CA ASN A 428 32.62 -15.51 21.53
C ASN A 428 31.98 -16.90 21.21
N PRO A 429 30.75 -17.18 21.71
CA PRO A 429 30.02 -18.41 21.37
C PRO A 429 29.49 -18.42 19.94
N TYR A 430 29.57 -17.30 19.22
CA TYR A 430 29.29 -17.23 17.80
C TYR A 430 30.61 -17.46 17.05
N GLU A 431 30.68 -18.57 16.31
CA GLU A 431 31.73 -18.83 15.32
C GLU A 431 31.86 -17.64 14.35
N PRO A 432 32.93 -17.57 13.54
CA PRO A 432 33.15 -16.45 12.62
C PRO A 432 32.03 -16.24 11.59
N LYS A 433 31.00 -17.09 11.56
CA LYS A 433 29.79 -16.90 10.77
C LYS A 433 28.58 -17.34 11.59
N ILE A 434 27.45 -16.66 11.42
CA ILE A 434 26.14 -17.12 11.89
C ILE A 434 25.12 -17.04 10.76
N GLN A 435 24.15 -17.94 10.78
CA GLN A 435 22.97 -17.89 9.93
C GLN A 435 21.73 -17.75 10.79
N VAL A 436 20.94 -16.72 10.52
CA VAL A 436 19.66 -16.47 11.16
C VAL A 436 18.56 -16.90 10.20
N ASN A 437 17.60 -17.68 10.70
CA ASN A 437 16.41 -18.08 9.97
C ASN A 437 15.18 -17.41 10.62
N PRO A 438 14.69 -16.28 10.06
CA PRO A 438 13.53 -15.60 10.61
C PRO A 438 12.26 -16.44 10.63
N TYR A 439 12.11 -17.36 9.67
CA TYR A 439 10.94 -18.23 9.58
C TYR A 439 10.89 -19.23 10.73
N THR A 440 12.00 -19.88 11.06
CA THR A 440 12.07 -20.86 12.17
C THR A 440 12.44 -20.23 13.51
N LYS A 441 12.90 -18.97 13.51
CA LYS A 441 13.47 -18.24 14.64
C LYS A 441 14.77 -18.86 15.18
N ASP A 442 15.47 -19.62 14.35
CA ASP A 442 16.72 -20.28 14.71
C ASP A 442 17.94 -19.42 14.37
N ILE A 443 18.98 -19.53 15.20
CA ILE A 443 20.31 -18.97 14.94
C ILE A 443 21.31 -20.12 14.96
N THR A 444 21.92 -20.40 13.80
CA THR A 444 22.91 -21.46 13.64
C THR A 444 24.30 -20.84 13.64
N ASN A 445 25.19 -21.35 14.48
CA ASN A 445 26.61 -20.95 14.55
C ASN A 445 27.55 -22.03 13.99
N ASN A 446 27.06 -23.21 13.62
CA ASN A 446 27.87 -24.22 12.95
C ASN A 446 27.71 -24.07 11.43
N SER A 447 28.75 -23.59 10.74
CA SER A 447 28.74 -23.43 9.28
C SER A 447 28.46 -24.72 8.50
N ALA A 448 28.73 -25.90 9.10
CA ALA A 448 28.37 -27.19 8.51
C ALA A 448 26.86 -27.50 8.60
N GLU A 449 26.14 -26.82 9.48
CA GLU A 449 24.69 -26.92 9.66
C GLU A 449 23.93 -25.75 9.02
N PHE A 450 24.64 -24.77 8.46
CA PHE A 450 23.98 -23.73 7.68
C PHE A 450 23.11 -24.39 6.62
N TYR A 451 21.93 -23.83 6.42
CA TYR A 451 21.13 -24.04 5.23
C TYR A 451 22.02 -23.71 4.04
N ASN A 452 22.60 -24.77 3.49
CA ASN A 452 23.46 -24.73 2.34
C ASN A 452 22.61 -25.17 1.17
N ASN A 453 22.38 -24.25 0.25
CA ASN A 453 21.95 -24.60 -1.09
C ASN A 453 23.07 -25.45 -1.68
N THR A 454 22.87 -26.77 -1.75
CA THR A 454 23.85 -27.63 -2.41
C THR A 454 23.74 -27.35 -3.89
N LEU A 455 24.62 -26.50 -4.38
CA LEU A 455 24.73 -26.20 -5.80
C LEU A 455 25.09 -27.50 -6.51
N VAL A 456 24.12 -28.07 -7.22
CA VAL A 456 24.37 -29.20 -8.12
C VAL A 456 24.72 -28.55 -9.44
N ASP A 457 25.98 -28.15 -9.56
CA ASP A 457 26.49 -27.35 -10.67
C ASP A 457 26.31 -28.11 -11.99
N ALA A 458 25.21 -27.80 -12.66
CA ALA A 458 24.90 -28.22 -14.01
C ALA A 458 24.31 -26.99 -14.70
N SER A 459 25.09 -26.39 -15.61
CA SER A 459 24.54 -25.39 -16.50
C SER A 459 23.45 -26.04 -17.35
N ILE A 460 22.22 -25.58 -17.14
CA ILE A 460 21.07 -25.93 -17.98
C ILE A 460 20.80 -24.75 -18.91
N SER A 461 20.46 -25.01 -20.17
CA SER A 461 20.09 -23.91 -21.07
C SER A 461 18.68 -23.41 -20.75
N LEU A 462 18.39 -22.14 -21.04
CA LEU A 462 17.02 -21.61 -20.96
C LEU A 462 16.05 -22.48 -21.78
N SER A 463 16.46 -22.91 -22.98
CA SER A 463 15.65 -23.78 -23.83
C SER A 463 15.33 -25.14 -23.22
N ASP A 464 16.20 -25.67 -22.35
CA ASP A 464 15.93 -26.92 -21.64
C ASP A 464 14.90 -26.70 -20.52
N ILE A 465 14.91 -25.52 -19.86
CA ILE A 465 13.88 -25.14 -18.88
C ILE A 465 12.54 -24.94 -19.60
N GLU A 466 12.51 -24.12 -20.66
CA GLU A 466 11.31 -23.89 -21.47
C GLU A 466 10.70 -25.22 -21.94
N SER A 467 11.53 -26.13 -22.47
CA SER A 467 11.12 -27.47 -22.88
C SER A 467 10.63 -28.33 -21.72
N LYS A 468 11.23 -28.23 -20.53
CA LYS A 468 10.82 -28.98 -19.34
C LYS A 468 9.44 -28.56 -18.87
N PHE A 469 9.20 -27.25 -18.78
CA PHE A 469 8.02 -26.69 -18.15
C PHE A 469 6.89 -26.35 -19.12
N GLY A 470 7.16 -26.31 -20.43
CA GLY A 470 6.15 -26.04 -21.45
C GLY A 470 5.85 -24.56 -21.67
N PHE A 471 6.63 -23.64 -21.09
CA PHE A 471 6.51 -22.20 -21.31
C PHE A 471 7.63 -21.64 -22.17
N ASP A 472 7.42 -20.45 -22.74
CA ASP A 472 8.47 -19.65 -23.39
C ASP A 472 8.82 -18.41 -22.54
N VAL A 473 10.10 -18.03 -22.48
CA VAL A 473 10.55 -16.79 -21.82
C VAL A 473 11.04 -15.79 -22.86
N GLU A 474 10.39 -14.63 -22.91
CA GLU A 474 10.82 -13.51 -23.73
C GLU A 474 11.37 -12.40 -22.83
N VAL A 475 12.58 -11.93 -23.14
CA VAL A 475 13.10 -10.68 -22.57
C VAL A 475 13.14 -9.64 -23.65
N SER A 476 12.64 -8.47 -23.31
CA SER A 476 12.83 -7.29 -24.13
C SER A 476 13.45 -6.18 -23.28
N GLN A 477 14.51 -5.59 -23.81
CA GLN A 477 15.06 -4.35 -23.31
C GLN A 477 14.98 -3.31 -24.41
N SER A 478 14.34 -2.18 -24.11
CA SER A 478 14.30 -1.04 -25.03
C SER A 478 14.89 0.18 -24.36
N ALA A 479 15.89 0.78 -25.01
CA ALA A 479 16.47 2.03 -24.57
C ALA A 479 15.76 3.17 -25.30
N ALA A 480 15.12 4.05 -24.55
CA ALA A 480 14.60 5.31 -25.07
C ALA A 480 15.70 6.38 -24.93
N PHE A 481 16.24 6.82 -26.07
CA PHE A 481 17.18 7.93 -26.11
C PHE A 481 16.42 9.24 -26.27
N ASN A 482 16.46 10.10 -25.24
CA ASN A 482 16.03 11.48 -25.39
C ASN A 482 17.10 12.26 -26.18
N SER A 483 17.02 12.23 -27.52
CA SER A 483 17.80 13.16 -28.34
C SER A 483 17.25 14.57 -28.14
N TYR A 484 17.83 15.34 -27.22
CA TYR A 484 17.54 16.76 -27.06
C TYR A 484 17.80 17.49 -28.39
N GLY A 485 16.74 17.82 -29.13
CA GLY A 485 16.78 18.91 -30.13
C GLY A 485 16.45 18.61 -31.59
N PHE A 486 16.00 17.42 -31.98
CA PHE A 486 15.49 17.19 -33.34
C PHE A 486 14.17 16.41 -33.35
N THR A 487 13.29 16.85 -34.25
CA THR A 487 11.88 16.46 -34.42
C THR A 487 11.67 14.94 -34.59
N GLU A 488 10.84 14.38 -33.70
CA GLU A 488 9.83 13.33 -33.93
C GLU A 488 10.19 12.05 -34.71
N GLU A 489 11.27 11.35 -34.34
CA GLU A 489 11.34 9.90 -34.59
C GLU A 489 12.06 9.20 -33.42
N TYR A 490 11.29 8.74 -32.43
CA TYR A 490 11.81 7.85 -31.39
C TYR A 490 12.15 6.50 -32.02
N GLY A 491 13.41 6.29 -32.39
CA GLY A 491 13.92 4.97 -32.71
C GLY A 491 13.99 4.14 -31.42
N LYS A 492 12.97 3.32 -31.14
CA LYS A 492 13.09 2.25 -30.13
C LYS A 492 14.04 1.20 -30.69
N TYR A 493 15.25 1.14 -30.13
CA TYR A 493 16.15 0.01 -30.39
C TYR A 493 15.75 -1.12 -29.45
N TYR A 494 15.20 -2.19 -30.01
CA TYR A 494 14.96 -3.44 -29.30
C TYR A 494 16.25 -4.24 -29.34
N TYR A 495 16.89 -4.38 -28.19
CA TYR A 495 17.95 -5.34 -28.03
C TYR A 495 17.30 -6.63 -27.53
N ASN A 496 17.25 -7.64 -28.40
CA ASN A 496 17.05 -9.01 -27.93
C ASN A 496 18.41 -9.50 -27.43
N THR A 497 18.75 -9.13 -26.20
CA THR A 497 19.88 -9.72 -25.49
C THR A 497 19.42 -11.05 -24.92
N THR A 498 20.01 -12.15 -25.40
CA THR A 498 19.69 -13.52 -24.99
C THR A 498 20.52 -14.01 -23.80
N ASP A 499 21.33 -13.15 -23.19
CA ASP A 499 22.30 -13.57 -22.19
C ASP A 499 21.63 -13.62 -20.80
N TRP A 500 20.91 -14.72 -20.57
CA TRP A 500 20.51 -15.17 -19.24
C TRP A 500 21.59 -16.04 -18.66
N ASP A 501 22.01 -15.72 -17.43
CA ASP A 501 22.71 -16.68 -16.61
C ASP A 501 21.63 -17.58 -15.97
N VAL A 502 21.52 -18.79 -16.51
CA VAL A 502 20.61 -19.81 -16.02
C VAL A 502 21.39 -20.76 -15.14
N GLU A 503 21.04 -20.79 -13.86
CA GLU A 503 21.65 -21.68 -12.88
C GLU A 503 20.61 -22.69 -12.37
N TYR A 504 21.03 -23.95 -12.25
CA TYR A 504 20.20 -25.02 -11.70
C TYR A 504 20.72 -25.42 -10.33
N TYR A 505 19.80 -25.51 -9.37
CA TYR A 505 20.11 -25.90 -8.01
C TYR A 505 19.23 -27.05 -7.59
N LYS A 506 19.82 -27.97 -6.83
CA LYS A 506 19.05 -28.92 -6.05
C LYS A 506 19.05 -28.48 -4.61
N MET A 507 18.02 -27.74 -4.23
CA MET A 507 17.90 -27.26 -2.87
C MET A 507 17.33 -28.37 -1.98
N LYS A 508 18.18 -28.89 -1.10
CA LYS A 508 17.73 -29.75 0.00
C LYS A 508 17.28 -28.87 1.16
N TYR A 509 15.98 -28.72 1.30
CA TYR A 509 15.38 -28.01 2.41
C TYR A 509 15.04 -28.97 3.54
N GLY A 510 15.67 -28.80 4.70
CA GLY A 510 15.39 -29.59 5.89
C GLY A 510 14.39 -28.86 6.78
N PHE A 511 13.18 -29.40 6.93
CA PHE A 511 12.21 -28.90 7.90
C PHE A 511 12.24 -29.75 9.17
N TYR A 512 12.43 -29.08 10.32
CA TYR A 512 12.05 -29.57 11.64
C TYR A 512 12.34 -31.07 11.89
N GLY A 513 13.58 -31.52 11.63
CA GLY A 513 14.03 -32.88 11.94
C GLY A 513 13.22 -34.05 11.33
N ALA A 514 12.26 -33.82 10.42
CA ALA A 514 11.35 -34.86 9.95
C ALA A 514 11.14 -34.91 8.42
N TYR A 515 11.33 -33.82 7.69
CA TYR A 515 11.14 -33.83 6.23
C TYR A 515 12.27 -33.09 5.52
N ASN A 516 13.07 -33.85 4.76
CA ASN A 516 14.02 -33.30 3.79
C ASN A 516 13.28 -33.18 2.46
N TYR A 517 12.70 -32.02 2.19
CA TYR A 517 12.22 -31.73 0.84
C TYR A 517 13.43 -31.45 -0.04
N THR A 518 13.36 -31.88 -1.28
CA THR A 518 14.37 -31.52 -2.27
C THR A 518 13.61 -30.94 -3.44
N PHE A 519 13.78 -29.63 -3.66
CA PHE A 519 13.21 -28.94 -4.80
C PHE A 519 14.27 -28.87 -5.89
N ASP A 520 13.83 -29.17 -7.10
CA ASP A 520 14.57 -28.78 -8.29
C ASP A 520 14.25 -27.31 -8.51
N LEU A 521 15.26 -26.45 -8.37
CA LEU A 521 15.16 -25.00 -8.45
C LEU A 521 15.92 -24.52 -9.67
N TYR A 522 15.30 -23.63 -10.43
CA TYR A 522 15.93 -22.98 -11.58
C TYR A 522 15.95 -21.49 -11.33
N GLU A 523 17.15 -20.91 -11.25
CA GLU A 523 17.35 -19.47 -11.12
C GLU A 523 17.61 -18.89 -12.49
N LEU A 524 16.83 -17.88 -12.83
CA LEU A 524 16.97 -17.10 -14.04
C LEU A 524 17.50 -15.73 -13.63
N ASN A 525 18.78 -15.48 -13.91
CA ASN A 525 19.42 -14.19 -13.66
C ASN A 525 19.58 -13.41 -14.95
N TYR A 526 18.87 -12.29 -15.04
CA TYR A 526 19.12 -11.32 -16.10
C TYR A 526 20.15 -10.30 -15.61
N LEU A 527 21.38 -10.43 -16.10
CA LEU A 527 22.43 -9.43 -15.89
C LEU A 527 22.42 -8.45 -17.05
N THR A 528 22.11 -7.18 -16.78
CA THR A 528 22.40 -6.11 -17.73
C THR A 528 23.91 -6.04 -17.90
N GLU A 529 24.44 -6.37 -19.09
CA GLU A 529 25.88 -6.43 -19.36
C GLU A 529 26.66 -5.22 -18.83
N ASN A 530 27.88 -5.50 -18.37
CA ASN A 530 28.87 -4.50 -17.92
C ASN A 530 29.19 -3.42 -18.97
N GLU A 531 28.81 -3.56 -20.24
CA GLU A 531 29.11 -2.58 -21.30
C GLU A 531 28.41 -1.22 -21.10
N LEU A 532 27.33 -1.17 -20.30
CA LEU A 532 26.74 0.09 -19.84
C LEU A 532 27.62 0.84 -18.81
N LYS A 533 28.62 0.20 -18.19
CA LYS A 533 29.58 0.88 -17.28
C LYS A 533 30.37 2.00 -17.97
N THR A 534 30.50 1.95 -19.29
CA THR A 534 31.21 2.97 -20.05
C THR A 534 30.41 4.26 -20.28
N TYR A 535 29.09 4.25 -20.05
CA TYR A 535 28.22 5.41 -20.30
C TYR A 535 27.74 6.14 -19.04
N ASN A 536 28.02 5.61 -17.83
CA ASN A 536 27.35 6.06 -16.60
C ASN A 536 28.22 6.77 -15.55
N THR A 537 29.45 7.21 -15.89
CA THR A 537 30.25 8.03 -14.94
C THR A 537 29.87 9.51 -14.94
N THR A 538 28.97 9.94 -15.84
CA THR A 538 28.48 11.32 -15.89
C THR A 538 26.99 11.43 -15.59
N GLY A 539 26.41 10.54 -14.78
CA GLY A 539 25.10 10.73 -14.12
C GLY A 539 24.03 11.45 -14.95
N ASP A 540 23.89 11.12 -16.24
CA ASP A 540 22.89 11.75 -17.08
C ASP A 540 21.63 10.90 -17.00
N PRO A 541 20.56 11.34 -16.31
CA PRO A 541 19.30 10.62 -16.20
C PRO A 541 18.53 10.48 -17.54
N SER A 542 19.20 10.72 -18.68
CA SER A 542 18.61 10.78 -20.02
C SER A 542 18.52 9.42 -20.73
N THR A 543 19.27 8.40 -20.30
CA THR A 543 19.14 7.03 -20.82
C THR A 543 18.13 6.26 -19.97
N ARG A 544 16.94 6.04 -20.54
CA ARG A 544 15.83 5.33 -19.89
C ARG A 544 15.72 3.95 -20.51
N ASN A 545 15.76 2.91 -19.68
CA ASN A 545 15.58 1.54 -20.14
C ASN A 545 14.22 1.01 -19.67
N ASP A 546 13.44 0.50 -20.62
CA ASP A 546 12.30 -0.35 -20.32
C ASP A 546 12.78 -1.80 -20.38
N ILE A 547 12.48 -2.59 -19.36
CA ILE A 547 12.80 -4.01 -19.29
C ILE A 547 11.51 -4.78 -19.06
N SER A 548 11.32 -5.86 -19.80
CA SER A 548 10.20 -6.78 -19.64
C SER A 548 10.71 -8.22 -19.69
N VAL A 549 10.28 -9.02 -18.72
CA VAL A 549 10.47 -10.47 -18.65
C VAL A 549 9.10 -11.13 -18.71
N LYS A 550 8.84 -11.87 -19.78
CA LYS A 550 7.52 -12.42 -20.08
C LYS A 550 7.57 -13.93 -20.15
N PHE A 551 6.75 -14.58 -19.35
CA PHE A 551 6.53 -16.03 -19.34
C PHE A 551 5.24 -16.34 -20.10
N THR A 552 5.33 -17.03 -21.23
CA THR A 552 4.19 -17.36 -22.08
C THR A 552 3.74 -18.80 -21.85
N ASP A 553 2.52 -18.99 -21.38
CA ASP A 553 1.89 -20.28 -21.08
C ASP A 553 0.36 -20.12 -20.91
N ASP A 554 -0.40 -21.18 -20.59
CA ASP A 554 -1.80 -21.07 -20.16
C ASP A 554 -1.90 -20.53 -18.73
N TRP A 555 -2.12 -19.22 -18.64
CA TRP A 555 -2.36 -18.49 -17.41
C TRP A 555 -3.83 -18.09 -17.25
N THR A 556 -4.77 -18.90 -17.74
CA THR A 556 -6.21 -18.63 -17.51
C THR A 556 -6.57 -18.64 -16.02
N GLN A 557 -5.78 -19.30 -15.19
CA GLN A 557 -5.78 -19.19 -13.74
C GLN A 557 -4.39 -18.87 -13.21
N ALA A 558 -4.35 -18.09 -12.13
CA ALA A 558 -3.13 -17.81 -11.39
C ALA A 558 -3.41 -17.87 -9.90
N THR A 559 -2.50 -18.47 -9.14
CA THR A 559 -2.56 -18.46 -7.68
C THR A 559 -1.43 -17.60 -7.15
N TYR A 560 -1.74 -16.62 -6.31
CA TYR A 560 -0.75 -15.73 -5.72
C TYR A 560 -1.02 -15.52 -4.24
N SER A 561 -0.06 -14.90 -3.54
CA SER A 561 -0.20 -14.49 -2.15
C SER A 561 -0.48 -12.98 -2.07
N PRO A 562 -1.67 -12.59 -1.58
CA PRO A 562 -2.02 -11.19 -1.44
C PRO A 562 -1.14 -10.44 -0.43
N ALA A 563 -0.99 -9.13 -0.61
CA ALA A 563 -0.34 -8.23 0.33
C ALA A 563 -0.97 -8.33 1.72
N LEU A 564 -0.13 -8.23 2.76
CA LEU A 564 -0.49 -8.45 4.17
C LEU A 564 -1.01 -9.86 4.49
N ALA A 565 -0.85 -10.80 3.57
CA ALA A 565 -1.34 -12.16 3.72
C ALA A 565 -0.34 -13.19 3.15
N GLU A 566 0.95 -13.00 3.44
CA GLU A 566 2.01 -13.81 2.83
C GLU A 566 1.92 -15.32 3.14
N ASN A 567 1.12 -15.73 4.13
CA ASN A 567 0.87 -17.13 4.48
C ASN A 567 -0.43 -17.69 3.88
N GLU A 568 -1.16 -16.89 3.11
CA GLU A 568 -2.39 -17.28 2.44
C GLU A 568 -2.20 -17.19 0.92
N THR A 569 -3.02 -17.95 0.19
CA THR A 569 -3.04 -17.90 -1.28
C THR A 569 -4.47 -17.81 -1.79
N VAL A 570 -4.63 -17.14 -2.91
CA VAL A 570 -5.91 -17.09 -3.63
C VAL A 570 -5.68 -17.48 -5.09
N THR A 571 -6.55 -18.34 -5.61
CA THR A 571 -6.59 -18.67 -7.04
C THR A 571 -7.60 -17.78 -7.72
N LEU A 572 -7.13 -16.99 -8.69
CA LEU A 572 -7.96 -16.14 -9.52
C LEU A 572 -8.21 -16.81 -10.86
N THR A 573 -9.42 -16.62 -11.42
CA THR A 573 -9.72 -16.94 -12.82
C THR A 573 -9.76 -15.65 -13.61
N ARG A 574 -8.98 -15.55 -14.69
CA ARG A 574 -8.78 -14.30 -15.43
C ARG A 574 -10.09 -13.65 -15.88
N ASP A 575 -11.05 -14.46 -16.33
CA ASP A 575 -12.32 -13.98 -16.88
C ASP A 575 -13.17 -13.20 -15.84
N ASP A 576 -12.93 -13.40 -14.54
CA ASP A 576 -13.61 -12.67 -13.47
C ASP A 576 -13.07 -11.24 -13.28
N TYR A 577 -11.87 -10.96 -13.79
CA TYR A 577 -11.12 -9.71 -13.61
C TYR A 577 -10.89 -8.94 -14.93
N TRP A 578 -11.66 -9.29 -15.95
CA TRP A 578 -11.64 -8.68 -17.28
C TRP A 578 -11.90 -7.16 -17.23
N TYR A 579 -10.85 -6.35 -17.38
CA TYR A 579 -10.90 -4.87 -17.44
C TYR A 579 -10.34 -4.30 -18.76
N GLU A 580 -11.09 -3.40 -19.40
CA GLU A 580 -10.63 -2.64 -20.57
C GLU A 580 -10.04 -1.33 -20.06
N PRO A 581 -8.70 -1.15 -20.05
CA PRO A 581 -8.13 0.11 -19.64
C PRO A 581 -8.60 1.22 -20.57
N TYR A 582 -9.20 2.27 -19.99
CA TYR A 582 -9.78 3.43 -20.67
C TYR A 582 -8.96 3.88 -21.90
N GLY A 583 -9.36 3.43 -23.09
CA GLY A 583 -8.88 3.96 -24.37
C GLY A 583 -7.53 3.46 -24.88
N ILE A 584 -6.91 2.45 -24.27
CA ILE A 584 -5.69 1.80 -24.78
C ILE A 584 -6.12 0.39 -25.21
N GLY A 585 -6.21 0.15 -26.52
CA GLY A 585 -7.00 -0.94 -27.10
C GLY A 585 -6.75 -2.35 -26.53
N GLU A 586 -7.82 -3.16 -26.59
CA GLU A 586 -7.98 -4.64 -26.53
C GLU A 586 -7.08 -5.54 -25.64
N GLU A 587 -6.07 -5.04 -24.93
CA GLU A 587 -5.19 -5.86 -24.10
C GLU A 587 -5.50 -5.72 -22.60
N TRP A 588 -6.12 -6.77 -22.10
CA TRP A 588 -6.62 -6.98 -20.74
C TRP A 588 -5.48 -7.39 -19.80
N TYR A 589 -5.43 -6.81 -18.60
CA TYR A 589 -4.52 -7.28 -17.56
C TYR A 589 -5.01 -7.02 -16.14
N CYS A 590 -4.51 -7.84 -15.21
CA CYS A 590 -4.56 -7.62 -13.77
C CYS A 590 -3.11 -7.49 -13.29
N LEU A 591 -2.79 -6.46 -12.52
CA LEU A 591 -1.49 -6.42 -11.86
C LEU A 591 -1.61 -7.23 -10.58
N LEU A 592 -0.56 -7.96 -10.19
CA LEU A 592 -0.46 -8.72 -8.95
C LEU A 592 0.81 -8.24 -8.22
N SER A 593 0.71 -7.84 -6.95
CA SER A 593 1.82 -7.19 -6.23
C SER A 593 2.94 -8.17 -5.92
N LEU A 594 2.55 -9.40 -5.57
CA LEU A 594 3.44 -10.49 -5.22
C LEU A 594 4.40 -10.11 -4.09
N CYS A 595 3.86 -9.72 -2.93
CA CYS A 595 4.67 -9.33 -1.76
C CYS A 595 5.70 -10.41 -1.36
N ASN A 596 5.33 -11.69 -1.38
CA ASN A 596 6.28 -12.79 -1.18
C ASN A 596 6.85 -13.37 -2.48
N GLY A 597 6.62 -12.70 -3.61
CA GLY A 597 7.12 -13.10 -4.93
C GLY A 597 6.38 -14.26 -5.61
N LEU A 598 5.39 -14.89 -4.96
CA LEU A 598 4.75 -16.12 -5.44
C LEU A 598 3.73 -15.88 -6.56
N LEU A 599 3.93 -16.55 -7.68
CA LEU A 599 2.90 -16.77 -8.71
C LEU A 599 2.89 -18.23 -9.18
N TYR A 600 1.86 -18.98 -8.81
CA TYR A 600 1.69 -20.40 -9.14
C TYR A 600 0.70 -20.59 -10.30
N ASN A 601 1.10 -21.39 -11.29
CA ASN A 601 0.23 -21.86 -12.36
C ASN A 601 -0.44 -23.18 -11.93
N PRO A 602 -1.72 -23.18 -11.53
CA PRO A 602 -2.39 -24.40 -11.06
C PRO A 602 -2.65 -25.42 -12.16
N GLN A 603 -2.56 -25.05 -13.43
CA GLN A 603 -2.80 -25.94 -14.56
C GLN A 603 -1.57 -26.78 -14.89
N GLU A 604 -0.41 -26.13 -14.88
CA GLU A 604 0.87 -26.76 -15.21
C GLU A 604 1.63 -27.26 -13.97
N GLY A 605 1.25 -26.82 -12.77
CA GLY A 605 1.77 -27.36 -11.51
C GLY A 605 3.15 -26.84 -11.11
N TYR A 606 3.55 -25.67 -11.62
CA TYR A 606 4.79 -24.98 -11.23
C TYR A 606 4.51 -23.55 -10.78
N ALA A 607 5.47 -22.93 -10.09
CA ALA A 607 5.44 -21.51 -9.74
C ALA A 607 6.65 -20.75 -10.27
N ILE A 608 6.42 -19.46 -10.50
CA ILE A 608 7.44 -18.43 -10.60
C ILE A 608 7.50 -17.75 -9.24
N VAL A 609 8.67 -17.77 -8.59
CA VAL A 609 8.93 -17.02 -7.36
C VAL A 609 9.97 -15.95 -7.67
N LYS A 610 9.54 -14.68 -7.69
CA LYS A 610 10.41 -13.52 -7.90
C LYS A 610 11.20 -13.22 -6.62
N ASN A 611 12.50 -12.94 -6.71
CA ASN A 611 13.25 -12.40 -5.58
C ASN A 611 12.99 -10.88 -5.41
N CYS A 612 12.12 -10.53 -4.48
CA CYS A 612 11.76 -9.17 -4.12
C CYS A 612 12.95 -8.36 -3.60
N SER A 613 13.95 -9.00 -3.01
CA SER A 613 15.19 -8.37 -2.52
C SER A 613 16.19 -8.01 -3.62
N SER A 614 15.99 -8.52 -4.84
CA SER A 614 16.85 -8.26 -6.00
C SER A 614 16.26 -7.14 -6.89
N CYS A 615 14.98 -7.25 -7.21
CA CYS A 615 14.18 -6.23 -7.90
C CYS A 615 12.69 -6.53 -7.67
N HIS A 616 11.89 -5.55 -7.23
CA HIS A 616 10.49 -5.78 -6.89
C HIS A 616 9.51 -5.11 -7.86
N MET A 617 9.02 -5.87 -8.84
CA MET A 617 8.03 -5.42 -9.84
C MET A 617 6.68 -6.14 -9.69
N ALA A 618 5.57 -5.47 -9.99
CA ALA A 618 4.29 -6.14 -10.11
C ALA A 618 4.28 -7.13 -11.30
N ALA A 619 3.52 -8.21 -11.19
CA ALA A 619 3.25 -9.10 -12.31
C ALA A 619 2.04 -8.60 -13.10
N ASN A 620 2.24 -8.30 -14.36
CA ASN A 620 1.20 -8.05 -15.35
C ASN A 620 0.64 -9.40 -15.83
N TRP A 621 -0.44 -9.83 -15.20
CA TRP A 621 -1.09 -11.09 -15.50
C TRP A 621 -2.08 -10.94 -16.66
N ARG A 622 -1.78 -11.65 -17.75
CA ARG A 622 -2.62 -11.78 -18.94
C ARG A 622 -2.95 -13.25 -19.18
N ASN A 623 -3.79 -13.52 -20.18
CA ASN A 623 -4.33 -14.87 -20.37
C ASN A 623 -3.31 -15.91 -20.84
N THR A 624 -2.41 -15.48 -21.71
CA THR A 624 -1.42 -16.36 -22.34
C THR A 624 -0.01 -16.06 -21.84
N ASN A 625 0.13 -15.12 -20.90
CA ASN A 625 1.42 -14.77 -20.34
C ASN A 625 1.29 -14.03 -19.02
N VAL A 626 2.38 -14.07 -18.27
CA VAL A 626 2.66 -13.16 -17.19
C VAL A 626 3.89 -12.36 -17.56
N GLU A 627 3.82 -11.04 -17.43
CA GLU A 627 4.90 -10.12 -17.75
C GLU A 627 5.32 -9.35 -16.50
N PHE A 628 6.62 -9.38 -16.19
CA PHE A 628 7.24 -8.52 -15.18
C PHE A 628 7.93 -7.40 -15.92
N PHE A 629 7.43 -6.18 -15.78
CA PHE A 629 7.93 -5.06 -16.55
C PHE A 629 8.20 -3.83 -15.69
N GLU A 630 9.27 -3.13 -16.07
CA GLU A 630 9.70 -1.88 -15.47
C GLU A 630 10.05 -0.90 -16.58
N THR A 631 9.58 0.33 -16.47
CA THR A 631 9.86 1.41 -17.40
C THR A 631 10.76 2.45 -16.76
N GLU A 632 11.59 3.12 -17.58
CA GLU A 632 12.48 4.20 -17.14
C GLU A 632 13.48 3.82 -16.03
N GLN A 633 13.98 2.57 -16.03
CA GLN A 633 14.99 2.10 -15.08
C GLN A 633 16.26 2.98 -15.14
N LYS A 634 16.84 3.29 -13.97
CA LYS A 634 18.01 4.19 -13.83
C LYS A 634 19.21 3.50 -13.20
N TYR A 635 18.97 2.54 -12.31
CA TYR A 635 19.99 1.77 -11.62
C TYR A 635 19.95 0.33 -12.12
N ASN A 636 21.13 -0.25 -12.33
CA ASN A 636 21.23 -1.65 -12.70
C ASN A 636 20.87 -2.51 -11.48
N SER A 637 19.70 -3.13 -11.53
CA SER A 637 19.27 -4.19 -10.63
C SER A 637 19.22 -5.53 -11.37
N THR A 638 19.64 -6.58 -10.67
CA THR A 638 19.47 -7.96 -11.14
C THR A 638 17.99 -8.33 -11.01
N ARG A 639 17.48 -9.09 -11.99
CA ARG A 639 16.16 -9.70 -11.89
C ARG A 639 16.38 -11.19 -11.75
N GLU A 640 15.87 -11.72 -10.65
CA GLU A 640 16.07 -13.10 -10.25
C GLU A 640 14.71 -13.76 -10.06
N PHE A 641 14.51 -14.83 -10.81
CA PHE A 641 13.29 -15.63 -10.76
C PHE A 641 13.64 -17.08 -10.49
N PHE A 642 12.84 -17.69 -9.62
CA PHE A 642 12.92 -19.10 -9.29
C PHE A 642 11.74 -19.84 -9.92
N ILE A 643 12.02 -20.88 -10.70
CA ILE A 643 10.98 -21.80 -11.20
C ILE A 643 10.96 -23.03 -10.28
N VAL A 644 9.80 -23.30 -9.67
CA VAL A 644 9.67 -24.32 -8.61
C VAL A 644 8.50 -25.26 -8.92
N GLU A 645 8.78 -26.57 -8.89
CA GLU A 645 7.75 -27.62 -8.92
C GLU A 645 7.48 -28.12 -7.49
N GLY A 646 6.23 -28.39 -7.15
CA GLY A 646 5.88 -28.89 -5.83
C GLY A 646 4.41 -28.72 -5.47
N SER A 647 4.08 -29.04 -4.23
CA SER A 647 2.76 -28.67 -3.71
C SER A 647 2.70 -27.16 -3.48
N LEU A 648 1.52 -26.56 -3.65
CA LEU A 648 1.32 -25.12 -3.40
C LEU A 648 1.77 -24.71 -1.99
N SER A 649 1.55 -25.56 -0.98
CA SER A 649 1.98 -25.30 0.39
C SER A 649 3.50 -25.23 0.53
N ASP A 650 4.22 -26.14 -0.13
CA ASP A 650 5.69 -26.16 -0.09
C ASP A 650 6.27 -24.96 -0.85
N ILE A 651 5.67 -24.62 -1.99
CA ILE A 651 6.07 -23.47 -2.82
C ILE A 651 5.81 -22.15 -2.08
N LEU A 652 4.66 -22.00 -1.42
CA LEU A 652 4.34 -20.82 -0.62
C LEU A 652 5.35 -20.60 0.50
N GLN A 653 5.71 -21.69 1.18
CA GLN A 653 6.73 -21.66 2.21
C GLN A 653 8.11 -21.26 1.65
N PHE A 654 8.50 -21.81 0.49
CA PHE A 654 9.72 -21.40 -0.21
C PHE A 654 9.69 -19.90 -0.54
N ALA A 655 8.60 -19.39 -1.12
CA ALA A 655 8.44 -17.97 -1.45
C ALA A 655 8.58 -17.07 -0.22
N ASN A 656 7.99 -17.47 0.91
CA ASN A 656 8.14 -16.78 2.18
C ASN A 656 9.58 -16.79 2.71
N GLN A 657 10.34 -17.86 2.50
CA GLN A 657 11.73 -17.95 2.93
C GLN A 657 12.72 -17.21 2.03
N ILE A 658 12.33 -16.92 0.79
CA ILE A 658 13.11 -16.04 -0.10
C ILE A 658 12.84 -14.58 0.26
N ASN A 659 11.57 -14.21 0.46
CA ASN A 659 11.18 -12.80 0.49
C ASN A 659 10.74 -12.28 1.87
N SER A 660 9.78 -12.97 2.52
CA SER A 660 9.15 -12.46 3.75
C SER A 660 10.00 -12.68 4.99
N TYR A 661 10.74 -13.79 5.03
CA TYR A 661 11.51 -14.31 6.16
C TYR A 661 12.88 -14.80 5.68
N ALA A 662 13.60 -13.94 4.93
CA ALA A 662 14.83 -14.32 4.26
C ALA A 662 15.90 -14.85 5.22
N LEU A 663 16.57 -15.93 4.83
CA LEU A 663 17.77 -16.40 5.51
C LEU A 663 18.84 -15.31 5.48
N PHE A 664 19.37 -14.97 6.64
CA PHE A 664 20.43 -13.97 6.74
C PHE A 664 21.73 -14.61 7.22
N GLN A 665 22.83 -14.38 6.51
CA GLN A 665 24.16 -14.83 6.93
C GLN A 665 25.02 -13.61 7.28
N TRP A 666 25.56 -13.60 8.49
CA TRP A 666 26.61 -12.66 8.87
C TRP A 666 27.96 -13.38 8.88
N GLU A 667 28.93 -12.81 8.17
CA GLU A 667 30.32 -13.01 8.54
C GLU A 667 30.56 -12.21 9.83
N ALA A 668 30.96 -12.87 10.91
CA ALA A 668 31.57 -12.14 12.02
C ALA A 668 32.88 -11.59 11.47
N ILE A 669 32.92 -10.26 11.34
CA ILE A 669 34.03 -9.51 10.73
C ILE A 669 35.33 -9.77 11.47
#